data_AF-A0AA89PK95-F1
#
_entry.id   AF-A0AA89PK95-F1
#
_cell.length_a   1.000
_cell.length_b   1.000
_cell.length_c   1.000
_cell.angle_alpha   90.00
_cell.angle_beta   90.00
_cell.angle_gamma   90.00
#
_symmetry.space_group_name_H-M   'P 1'
#
loop_
_entity.id
_entity.type
_entity.pdbx_description
1 polymer ?
#
loop_
_entity_poly.entity_id
_entity_poly.type
_entity_poly.pdbx_seq_one_letter_code
_entity_poly.pdbx_strand_id
1 'polypeptide(L)'
;MQASSRASGHTRRVRHIHSASLLAMAIVASTHSAAQTANSELSMVNIPGTIQTAIGCAGDWDPACEVSQLTYDASDDLWQGAYTLPAGDYEYKVAIDGGWDENYGAYADANGGNIPLNIAAEREVKFIYDHETNWIADNVRHSIVTAAGDFQSELGCPGDWQPDCLQTWLQDVDGDGVYTFITDALPAGDYQMKAALNEGWDESYGDSSGNNIAFTAEAGKEIYFAFDSNTKSVVVSTDGVPRGDLTTDKAHWVDASTIVWPVSLPEGGSARLVASDSAALTLGPDGVAGDTQVVLAHNASGLPESVSAKFPHLANATAFTVPNSADIAALLKGQLAVAIFDAEGNIVDATGVQTPGVLDAVFAYDGTLGATVGENSIDFALWAPTAKSVKVHLFDSGDQSEPTTHIEMTSSNGVWTASTSIDWDRKFYMYEVEVYSYATRKVETNWVTDPYSLSLSTNSSKSQIVNLNDADLKPEGWDSVMKPSLSAAEDISVYELHVRDFSIKDDTVSETARGTFAAFAEGGRGSLHLAELAAAGLTHVHLLPAFDFATVNEDRSALKTTGDLSVYAADSTEQQAAVNAIRDEDGFNWGYDPLHFTVPEGSYSTDPEGVQRIIEFREMVQSLSDMGLRVVMDVVYNHTSSFAQYDNSILDKIVPGYYHRRNGEGYVEMSSCCANTASEHTMMEKLMRDSMKTWATAYKVDGFRFDLMGHHSKENILNVAADMEALTTETDGVDGSAIYLYGEGWNFGEVVDDARFVQARQANMAGTGVGTFNDRMRDSVRGGNPFGGFEEQGFGTGLFTDSNGKFGGDDERATLLTLADKVRVTLAGNLADYVLETSNGTELTGAELIYNGQPTGYTADPQESINYVAAHDNETLFDGIQIKANSTTSLADRVRLQNFSNSLVMLAQGVPFIHAGQEILRSKSMDRDSYNSGDWFNAIDFSLATDNWAAGLPIADKNEDKWGLMGPLLADPAIAPQQSDREFALAVFKDWLQIRNSSGLFRLPTKEAVQSVVSFANTGPEQIPGLIAMHLNDATGDFDEETSQILVLFNGGAEAQEFTLASAAELPFALHPVQQESADAALADASVEAGVFTVPARTTAVFTLARADDTSIIVDEEEENEQQEDNDQGSGNGSRGGATGFALLALLAAALLRRRRV
;
A
#
# COMPACT_ATOMS: atom_id res chain seq x y z
N MET A 1 -20.80 -45.73 -17.15
CA MET A 1 -22.22 -46.08 -16.94
C MET A 1 -22.97 -44.75 -16.86
N GLN A 2 -23.63 -44.36 -17.95
CA GLN A 2 -25.10 -44.38 -18.09
C GLN A 2 -25.81 -43.51 -17.02
N ALA A 3 -26.62 -42.50 -17.35
CA ALA A 3 -27.07 -42.00 -18.64
C ALA A 3 -27.89 -40.70 -18.44
N SER A 4 -27.93 -39.91 -19.52
CA SER A 4 -29.17 -39.38 -20.14
C SER A 4 -29.77 -38.09 -19.55
N SER A 5 -30.07 -37.03 -20.33
CA SER A 5 -30.10 -36.91 -21.80
C SER A 5 -30.34 -35.48 -22.29
N ARG A 6 -29.59 -35.14 -23.35
CA ARG A 6 -29.98 -34.52 -24.64
C ARG A 6 -30.56 -33.09 -24.62
N ALA A 7 -29.91 -32.07 -25.19
CA ALA A 7 -29.34 -31.88 -26.55
C ALA A 7 -30.36 -31.56 -27.65
N SER A 8 -30.28 -30.31 -28.15
CA SER A 8 -30.19 -29.91 -29.58
C SER A 8 -29.92 -28.41 -29.59
N GLY A 9 -28.81 -27.85 -30.11
CA GLY A 9 -28.32 -27.98 -31.50
C GLY A 9 -29.25 -27.18 -32.43
N HIS A 10 -28.85 -26.27 -33.32
CA HIS A 10 -27.55 -25.96 -33.90
C HIS A 10 -27.75 -24.74 -34.85
N THR A 11 -26.71 -23.91 -35.02
CA THR A 11 -26.27 -23.23 -36.26
C THR A 11 -27.12 -22.18 -37.02
N ARG A 12 -26.59 -20.95 -37.03
CA ARG A 12 -26.00 -20.20 -38.18
C ARG A 12 -26.82 -19.99 -39.49
N ARG A 13 -27.10 -18.72 -39.85
CA ARG A 13 -26.64 -17.95 -41.05
C ARG A 13 -27.67 -16.93 -41.60
N VAL A 14 -27.24 -15.66 -41.67
CA VAL A 14 -27.12 -14.77 -42.87
C VAL A 14 -28.21 -14.84 -43.97
N ARG A 15 -28.92 -13.72 -44.26
CA ARG A 15 -28.79 -12.83 -45.47
C ARG A 15 -30.02 -11.91 -45.70
N HIS A 16 -29.73 -10.71 -46.23
CA HIS A 16 -30.62 -9.66 -46.75
C HIS A 16 -31.58 -10.06 -47.90
N ILE A 17 -32.62 -9.22 -48.13
CA ILE A 17 -33.19 -8.65 -49.41
C ILE A 17 -34.70 -8.37 -49.18
N HIS A 18 -35.17 -7.11 -49.05
CA HIS A 18 -35.63 -6.12 -50.06
C HIS A 18 -37.02 -6.33 -50.72
N SER A 19 -37.79 -5.21 -50.72
CA SER A 19 -38.86 -4.79 -51.66
C SER A 19 -40.30 -5.32 -51.43
N ALA A 20 -41.41 -4.59 -51.61
CA ALA A 20 -41.72 -3.21 -52.04
C ALA A 20 -43.26 -2.98 -51.99
N SER A 21 -43.69 -1.72 -52.26
CA SER A 21 -44.97 -1.27 -52.88
C SER A 21 -46.13 -0.88 -51.93
N LEU A 22 -46.93 0.20 -52.10
CA LEU A 22 -47.05 1.28 -53.10
C LEU A 22 -48.11 2.33 -52.62
N LEU A 23 -47.94 3.63 -52.98
CA LEU A 23 -48.96 4.70 -53.32
C LEU A 23 -50.04 5.12 -52.28
N ALA A 24 -50.55 6.37 -52.15
CA ALA A 24 -50.43 7.64 -52.88
C ALA A 24 -51.10 8.80 -52.06
N MET A 25 -50.71 10.06 -52.37
CA MET A 25 -51.48 11.34 -52.29
C MET A 25 -51.99 11.84 -50.93
N ALA A 26 -52.30 13.13 -50.69
CA ALA A 26 -51.83 14.44 -51.10
C ALA A 26 -52.70 15.47 -50.32
N ILE A 27 -52.08 16.48 -49.72
CA ILE A 27 -52.49 17.90 -49.70
C ILE A 27 -53.76 18.36 -48.89
N VAL A 28 -53.48 19.31 -47.97
CA VAL A 28 -54.23 20.49 -47.48
C VAL A 28 -55.03 20.43 -46.16
N ALA A 29 -54.44 21.15 -45.19
CA ALA A 29 -54.95 22.07 -44.16
C ALA A 29 -56.41 21.98 -43.68
N SER A 30 -56.59 21.92 -42.36
CA SER A 30 -57.00 23.10 -41.56
C SER A 30 -57.22 22.73 -40.08
N THR A 31 -56.60 23.52 -39.19
CA THR A 31 -57.07 23.96 -37.85
C THR A 31 -57.74 22.93 -36.94
N HIS A 32 -57.14 22.65 -35.77
CA HIS A 32 -57.90 22.38 -34.54
C HIS A 32 -57.27 23.09 -33.34
N SER A 33 -58.16 23.75 -32.62
CA SER A 33 -58.01 24.41 -31.33
C SER A 33 -57.70 23.40 -30.22
N ALA A 34 -57.05 23.92 -29.17
CA ALA A 34 -56.75 23.33 -27.88
C ALA A 34 -57.83 22.42 -27.27
N ALA A 35 -57.39 21.33 -26.62
CA ALA A 35 -57.47 21.15 -25.16
C ALA A 35 -57.15 19.69 -24.75
N GLN A 36 -56.14 19.57 -23.87
CA GLN A 36 -56.06 18.68 -22.70
C GLN A 36 -55.93 17.14 -22.84
N THR A 37 -55.06 16.62 -21.95
CA THR A 37 -54.90 15.26 -21.41
C THR A 37 -54.02 14.25 -22.14
N ALA A 38 -52.80 14.10 -21.62
CA ALA A 38 -52.16 12.80 -21.38
C ALA A 38 -51.11 12.97 -20.26
N ASN A 39 -51.54 13.00 -18.99
CA ASN A 39 -50.68 12.65 -17.86
C ASN A 39 -51.09 11.23 -17.46
N SER A 40 -50.28 10.26 -17.86
CA SER A 40 -50.25 8.91 -17.32
C SER A 40 -48.81 8.70 -16.94
N GLU A 41 -48.50 8.22 -15.73
CA GLU A 41 -47.77 6.95 -15.58
C GLU A 41 -47.36 6.50 -14.17
N LEU A 42 -47.67 7.20 -13.08
CA LEU A 42 -47.40 6.66 -11.72
C LEU A 42 -48.70 6.44 -10.93
N SER A 43 -48.92 5.22 -10.44
CA SER A 43 -50.09 4.84 -9.64
C SER A 43 -49.83 4.82 -8.13
N MET A 44 -48.57 4.69 -7.71
CA MET A 44 -48.14 4.66 -6.32
C MET A 44 -46.66 5.08 -6.18
N VAL A 45 -46.35 5.91 -5.19
CA VAL A 45 -44.98 6.27 -4.80
C VAL A 45 -44.84 6.03 -3.30
N ASN A 46 -43.96 5.11 -2.92
CA ASN A 46 -43.75 4.73 -1.53
C ASN A 46 -42.31 4.99 -1.09
N ILE A 47 -42.11 5.18 0.21
CA ILE A 47 -40.78 5.28 0.82
C ILE A 47 -40.41 4.04 1.65
N PRO A 48 -40.09 2.90 1.01
CA PRO A 48 -39.63 1.71 1.73
C PRO A 48 -38.28 1.93 2.42
N GLY A 49 -38.15 1.37 3.62
CA GLY A 49 -36.97 1.57 4.44
C GLY A 49 -37.14 1.05 5.87
N THR A 50 -36.13 1.24 6.71
CA THR A 50 -36.21 0.94 8.15
C THR A 50 -37.11 1.92 8.91
N ILE A 51 -37.58 2.97 8.24
CA ILE A 51 -38.62 3.89 8.76
C ILE A 51 -40.00 3.21 8.88
N GLN A 52 -40.27 2.18 8.09
CA GLN A 52 -41.62 1.65 7.88
C GLN A 52 -42.23 1.01 9.14
N THR A 53 -41.46 0.22 9.88
CA THR A 53 -41.92 -0.32 11.16
C THR A 53 -42.20 0.79 12.17
N ALA A 54 -41.41 1.88 12.16
CA ALA A 54 -41.59 3.01 13.08
C ALA A 54 -42.87 3.80 12.81
N ILE A 55 -43.32 3.87 11.55
CA ILE A 55 -44.56 4.57 11.16
C ILE A 55 -45.80 3.67 11.09
N GLY A 56 -45.64 2.35 11.29
CA GLY A 56 -46.74 1.41 11.48
C GLY A 56 -46.98 0.40 10.35
N CYS A 57 -46.03 0.20 9.43
CA CYS A 57 -46.04 -0.94 8.51
C CYS A 57 -45.81 -2.27 9.25
N ALA A 58 -46.15 -3.39 8.60
CA ALA A 58 -45.97 -4.74 9.17
C ALA A 58 -44.50 -5.21 9.21
N GLY A 59 -43.61 -4.55 8.46
CA GLY A 59 -42.17 -4.78 8.42
C GLY A 59 -41.47 -3.68 7.60
N ASP A 60 -40.16 -3.76 7.53
CA ASP A 60 -39.31 -2.83 6.77
C ASP A 60 -39.10 -3.29 5.33
N TRP A 61 -38.75 -2.33 4.46
CA TRP A 61 -38.47 -2.53 3.03
C TRP A 61 -39.61 -3.16 2.22
N ASP A 62 -40.86 -2.91 2.60
CA ASP A 62 -42.04 -3.33 1.85
C ASP A 62 -42.46 -2.24 0.85
N PRO A 63 -42.18 -2.37 -0.46
CA PRO A 63 -42.50 -1.36 -1.44
C PRO A 63 -44.02 -1.15 -1.60
N ALA A 64 -44.86 -2.08 -1.14
CA ALA A 64 -46.32 -2.01 -1.25
C ALA A 64 -47.01 -1.49 0.03
N CYS A 65 -46.27 -1.10 1.08
CA CYS A 65 -46.89 -0.61 2.31
C CYS A 65 -47.59 0.74 2.11
N GLU A 66 -48.93 0.74 2.14
CA GLU A 66 -49.77 1.95 2.00
C GLU A 66 -49.51 3.00 3.09
N VAL A 67 -48.96 2.61 4.25
CA VAL A 67 -48.65 3.55 5.35
C VAL A 67 -47.49 4.49 5.00
N SER A 68 -46.52 4.02 4.22
CA SER A 68 -45.39 4.80 3.72
C SER A 68 -45.64 5.44 2.35
N GLN A 69 -46.89 5.47 1.88
CA GLN A 69 -47.22 6.02 0.57
C GLN A 69 -47.24 7.56 0.62
N LEU A 70 -46.54 8.18 -0.34
CA LEU A 70 -46.60 9.61 -0.57
C LEU A 70 -47.88 9.97 -1.33
N THR A 71 -48.42 11.17 -1.08
CA THR A 71 -49.60 11.69 -1.74
C THR A 71 -49.18 12.67 -2.83
N TYR A 72 -49.69 12.49 -4.04
CA TYR A 72 -49.48 13.44 -5.13
C TYR A 72 -50.23 14.75 -4.86
N ASP A 73 -49.48 15.84 -4.83
CA ASP A 73 -49.99 17.21 -4.77
C ASP A 73 -49.99 17.80 -6.18
N ALA A 74 -51.17 17.90 -6.78
CA ALA A 74 -51.35 18.43 -8.13
C ALA A 74 -51.09 19.95 -8.25
N SER A 75 -50.97 20.67 -7.13
CA SER A 75 -50.65 22.11 -7.14
C SER A 75 -49.16 22.38 -7.20
N ASP A 76 -48.34 21.47 -6.68
CA ASP A 76 -46.87 21.50 -6.77
C ASP A 76 -46.31 20.54 -7.83
N ASP A 77 -47.13 19.63 -8.36
CA ASP A 77 -46.73 18.52 -9.24
C ASP A 77 -45.73 17.54 -8.60
N LEU A 78 -45.79 17.38 -7.27
CA LEU A 78 -44.85 16.60 -6.47
C LEU A 78 -45.57 15.56 -5.60
N TRP A 79 -44.86 14.52 -5.19
CA TRP A 79 -45.35 13.54 -4.22
C TRP A 79 -44.83 13.88 -2.82
N GLN A 80 -45.73 14.07 -1.86
CA GLN A 80 -45.39 14.54 -0.51
C GLN A 80 -45.97 13.65 0.58
N GLY A 81 -45.24 13.51 1.68
CA GLY A 81 -45.68 12.76 2.85
C GLY A 81 -44.97 13.26 4.12
N ALA A 82 -45.68 13.27 5.24
CA ALA A 82 -45.10 13.67 6.52
C ALA A 82 -45.39 12.61 7.58
N TYR A 83 -44.34 12.18 8.28
CA TYR A 83 -44.43 11.10 9.27
C TYR A 83 -43.69 11.49 10.54
N THR A 84 -44.28 11.20 11.70
CA THR A 84 -43.58 11.35 12.98
C THR A 84 -42.67 10.14 13.19
N LEU A 85 -41.36 10.40 13.26
CA LEU A 85 -40.34 9.38 13.51
C LEU A 85 -39.70 9.60 14.89
N PRO A 86 -39.49 8.53 15.68
CA PRO A 86 -38.73 8.63 16.92
C PRO A 86 -37.23 8.85 16.65
N ALA A 87 -36.46 9.10 17.71
CA ALA A 87 -35.01 9.21 17.58
C ALA A 87 -34.39 7.87 17.14
N GLY A 88 -33.47 7.91 16.19
CA GLY A 88 -32.81 6.72 15.64
C GLY A 88 -32.13 6.97 14.31
N ASP A 89 -31.42 5.94 13.86
CA ASP A 89 -30.82 5.86 12.53
C ASP A 89 -31.72 5.05 11.62
N TYR A 90 -32.11 5.65 10.50
CA TYR A 90 -32.97 5.04 9.51
C TYR A 90 -32.32 5.05 8.14
N GLU A 91 -32.85 4.22 7.25
CA GLU A 91 -32.54 4.24 5.82
C GLU A 91 -33.83 4.12 5.02
N TYR A 92 -33.89 4.73 3.84
CA TYR A 92 -35.03 4.63 2.93
C TYR A 92 -34.64 4.77 1.46
N LYS A 93 -35.60 4.48 0.56
CA LYS A 93 -35.56 4.73 -0.89
C LYS A 93 -36.95 5.07 -1.39
N VAL A 94 -37.07 5.42 -2.66
CA VAL A 94 -38.36 5.52 -3.36
C VAL A 94 -38.62 4.25 -4.16
N ALA A 95 -39.82 3.69 -4.03
CA ALA A 95 -40.32 2.60 -4.87
C ALA A 95 -41.57 3.04 -5.63
N ILE A 96 -41.62 2.67 -6.91
CA ILE A 96 -42.69 3.02 -7.83
C ILE A 96 -43.66 1.85 -8.01
N ASP A 97 -44.96 2.16 -8.07
CA ASP A 97 -46.05 1.22 -8.37
C ASP A 97 -46.11 -0.02 -7.45
N GLY A 98 -45.60 0.12 -6.23
CA GLY A 98 -45.63 -0.93 -5.21
C GLY A 98 -44.61 -2.06 -5.43
N GLY A 99 -43.60 -1.84 -6.28
CA GLY A 99 -42.55 -2.83 -6.59
C GLY A 99 -41.14 -2.22 -6.64
N TRP A 100 -40.14 -3.08 -6.89
CA TRP A 100 -38.74 -2.68 -7.01
C TRP A 100 -38.25 -2.58 -8.46
N ASP A 101 -39.12 -2.86 -9.44
CA ASP A 101 -38.76 -2.82 -10.87
C ASP A 101 -38.30 -1.41 -11.29
N GLU A 102 -38.83 -0.38 -10.64
CA GLU A 102 -38.41 1.01 -10.75
C GLU A 102 -38.31 1.61 -9.34
N ASN A 103 -37.10 2.04 -8.97
CA ASN A 103 -36.80 2.58 -7.65
C ASN A 103 -35.60 3.52 -7.72
N TYR A 104 -35.56 4.50 -6.82
CA TYR A 104 -34.56 5.54 -6.79
C TYR A 104 -33.97 5.69 -5.38
N GLY A 105 -32.64 5.78 -5.32
CA GLY A 105 -31.86 5.87 -4.08
C GLY A 105 -31.15 7.22 -3.92
N ALA A 106 -29.98 7.21 -3.28
CA ALA A 106 -29.12 8.39 -3.19
C ALA A 106 -28.86 9.01 -4.58
N TYR A 107 -28.81 10.35 -4.63
CA TYR A 107 -28.56 11.14 -5.85
C TYR A 107 -29.54 10.91 -7.01
N ALA A 108 -30.76 10.46 -6.71
CA ALA A 108 -31.79 10.11 -7.70
C ALA A 108 -31.39 8.97 -8.66
N ASP A 109 -30.36 8.19 -8.32
CA ASP A 109 -29.91 7.07 -9.14
C ASP A 109 -30.95 5.96 -9.20
N ALA A 110 -31.22 5.47 -10.42
CA ALA A 110 -32.04 4.27 -10.63
C ALA A 110 -31.34 3.05 -10.02
N ASN A 111 -32.01 2.36 -9.10
CA ASN A 111 -31.40 1.33 -8.24
C ASN A 111 -30.23 1.83 -7.37
N GLY A 112 -30.18 3.14 -7.09
CA GLY A 112 -29.14 3.78 -6.29
C GLY A 112 -29.03 3.24 -4.86
N GLY A 113 -28.01 3.65 -4.13
CA GLY A 113 -27.78 3.26 -2.72
C GLY A 113 -28.91 3.70 -1.77
N ASN A 114 -28.98 3.08 -0.58
CA ASN A 114 -29.94 3.48 0.46
C ASN A 114 -29.64 4.91 0.94
N ILE A 115 -30.69 5.66 1.29
CA ILE A 115 -30.56 7.02 1.78
C ILE A 115 -30.56 6.99 3.32
N PRO A 116 -29.46 7.33 4.00
CA PRO A 116 -29.42 7.37 5.46
C PRO A 116 -30.25 8.55 5.99
N LEU A 117 -30.85 8.42 7.18
CA LEU A 117 -31.62 9.46 7.86
C LEU A 117 -31.42 9.35 9.37
N ASN A 118 -30.65 10.26 9.96
CA ASN A 118 -30.45 10.32 11.41
C ASN A 118 -31.44 11.29 12.06
N ILE A 119 -32.20 10.81 13.03
CA ILE A 119 -33.16 11.60 13.81
C ILE A 119 -32.69 11.69 15.26
N ALA A 120 -32.26 12.89 15.69
CA ALA A 120 -31.74 13.10 17.04
C ALA A 120 -32.82 13.07 18.16
N ALA A 121 -34.06 13.43 17.83
CA ALA A 121 -35.20 13.45 18.73
C ALA A 121 -36.49 13.26 17.93
N GLU A 122 -37.54 12.70 18.56
CA GLU A 122 -38.82 12.50 17.89
C GLU A 122 -39.31 13.78 17.23
N ARG A 123 -39.56 13.70 15.92
CA ARG A 123 -40.01 14.83 15.11
C ARG A 123 -40.83 14.37 13.92
N GLU A 124 -41.60 15.29 13.35
CA GLU A 124 -42.17 15.11 12.04
C GLU A 124 -41.10 15.30 10.97
N VAL A 125 -41.02 14.36 10.05
CA VAL A 125 -40.14 14.38 8.88
C VAL A 125 -41.01 14.45 7.65
N LYS A 126 -40.81 15.50 6.86
CA LYS A 126 -41.50 15.71 5.58
C LYS A 126 -40.60 15.17 4.47
N PHE A 127 -41.18 14.36 3.60
CA PHE A 127 -40.58 13.80 2.40
C PHE A 127 -41.24 14.43 1.17
N ILE A 128 -40.43 14.84 0.20
CA ILE A 128 -40.86 15.44 -1.06
C ILE A 128 -40.13 14.70 -2.17
N TYR A 129 -40.88 14.06 -3.07
CA TYR A 129 -40.36 13.35 -4.22
C TYR A 129 -40.82 14.03 -5.51
N ASP A 130 -39.85 14.37 -6.35
CA ASP A 130 -40.08 14.84 -7.70
C ASP A 130 -39.90 13.66 -8.67
N HIS A 131 -40.93 13.43 -9.47
CA HIS A 131 -40.97 12.33 -10.42
C HIS A 131 -40.36 12.69 -11.79
N GLU A 132 -40.05 13.96 -12.04
CA GLU A 132 -39.32 14.39 -13.23
C GLU A 132 -37.79 14.23 -13.02
N THR A 133 -37.29 14.57 -11.83
CA THR A 133 -35.87 14.44 -11.47
C THR A 133 -35.53 13.13 -10.77
N ASN A 134 -36.54 12.38 -10.33
CA ASN A 134 -36.44 11.20 -9.46
C ASN A 134 -35.79 11.45 -8.09
N TRP A 135 -35.67 12.72 -7.70
CA TRP A 135 -35.02 13.10 -6.44
C TRP A 135 -36.02 13.10 -5.28
N ILE A 136 -35.57 12.58 -4.13
CA ILE A 136 -36.31 12.66 -2.87
C ILE A 136 -35.53 13.46 -1.84
N ALA A 137 -36.19 14.45 -1.25
CA ALA A 137 -35.68 15.25 -0.16
C ALA A 137 -36.43 14.99 1.15
N ASP A 138 -35.72 15.11 2.25
CA ASP A 138 -36.30 15.22 3.59
C ASP A 138 -35.82 16.48 4.30
N ASN A 139 -36.68 17.05 5.15
CA ASN A 139 -36.41 18.29 5.89
C ASN A 139 -35.49 18.10 7.12
N VAL A 140 -34.71 17.02 7.15
CA VAL A 140 -33.68 16.77 8.17
C VAL A 140 -32.30 16.92 7.55
N ARG A 141 -32.07 16.29 6.39
CA ARG A 141 -30.81 16.36 5.65
C ARG A 141 -30.71 17.56 4.73
N HIS A 142 -31.84 18.04 4.22
CA HIS A 142 -31.87 19.11 3.23
C HIS A 142 -32.68 20.32 3.74
N SER A 143 -32.29 21.52 3.30
CA SER A 143 -33.17 22.68 3.34
C SER A 143 -34.13 22.62 2.16
N ILE A 144 -35.41 22.89 2.38
CA ILE A 144 -36.38 23.01 1.27
C ILE A 144 -36.31 24.44 0.73
N VAL A 145 -35.66 24.65 -0.41
CA VAL A 145 -35.33 26.00 -0.93
C VAL A 145 -36.27 26.39 -2.07
N THR A 146 -36.96 27.53 -1.96
CA THR A 146 -37.88 28.01 -3.00
C THR A 146 -37.42 29.34 -3.57
N ALA A 147 -37.46 29.52 -4.90
CA ALA A 147 -37.28 30.84 -5.53
C ALA A 147 -38.58 31.65 -5.44
N ALA A 148 -38.78 32.32 -4.32
CA ALA A 148 -39.98 33.12 -4.07
C ALA A 148 -39.88 34.52 -4.70
N GLY A 149 -40.86 34.89 -5.53
CA GLY A 149 -40.80 36.12 -6.32
C GLY A 149 -42.12 36.52 -6.99
N ASP A 150 -42.12 37.63 -7.74
CA ASP A 150 -43.29 38.15 -8.48
C ASP A 150 -43.55 37.47 -9.83
N PHE A 151 -42.90 36.33 -10.07
CA PHE A 151 -43.04 35.49 -11.26
C PHE A 151 -43.74 34.16 -10.96
N GLN A 152 -43.88 33.78 -9.69
CA GLN A 152 -44.34 32.46 -9.27
C GLN A 152 -45.75 32.12 -9.80
N SER A 153 -46.65 33.11 -9.85
CA SER A 153 -47.99 32.89 -10.39
C SER A 153 -48.01 32.56 -11.89
N GLU A 154 -47.00 32.97 -12.65
CA GLU A 154 -46.82 32.61 -14.06
C GLU A 154 -46.37 31.15 -14.23
N LEU A 155 -45.76 30.56 -13.20
CA LEU A 155 -45.30 29.17 -13.16
C LEU A 155 -46.29 28.22 -12.46
N GLY A 156 -47.51 28.68 -12.18
CA GLY A 156 -48.57 27.84 -11.64
C GLY A 156 -48.77 27.94 -10.12
N CYS A 157 -47.97 28.74 -9.40
CA CYS A 157 -48.24 29.00 -7.99
C CYS A 157 -49.58 29.74 -7.79
N PRO A 158 -50.26 29.55 -6.63
CA PRO A 158 -51.50 30.26 -6.31
C PRO A 158 -51.38 31.80 -6.26
N GLY A 159 -50.16 32.31 -6.12
CA GLY A 159 -49.83 33.73 -6.11
C GLY A 159 -48.32 33.95 -6.09
N ASP A 160 -47.94 35.22 -6.01
CA ASP A 160 -46.55 35.66 -5.97
C ASP A 160 -46.00 35.72 -4.53
N TRP A 161 -44.67 35.66 -4.39
CA TRP A 161 -43.96 35.72 -3.11
C TRP A 161 -44.42 34.67 -2.09
N GLN A 162 -44.70 33.45 -2.56
CA GLN A 162 -45.13 32.30 -1.77
C GLN A 162 -43.94 31.36 -1.53
N PRO A 163 -43.28 31.40 -0.35
CA PRO A 163 -42.13 30.56 -0.05
C PRO A 163 -42.50 29.07 0.09
N ASP A 164 -43.78 28.79 0.34
CA ASP A 164 -44.40 27.48 0.47
C ASP A 164 -44.86 26.88 -0.87
N CYS A 165 -44.72 27.59 -1.99
CA CYS A 165 -45.05 27.04 -3.31
C CYS A 165 -43.84 26.30 -3.92
N LEU A 166 -43.96 24.98 -4.09
CA LEU A 166 -42.86 24.13 -4.56
C LEU A 166 -42.75 24.01 -6.08
N GLN A 167 -43.63 24.66 -6.85
CA GLN A 167 -43.45 24.85 -8.30
C GLN A 167 -42.14 25.58 -8.68
N THR A 168 -41.53 26.26 -7.71
CA THR A 168 -40.25 26.95 -7.85
C THR A 168 -39.20 26.40 -6.87
N TRP A 169 -39.29 25.11 -6.56
CA TRP A 169 -38.38 24.40 -5.66
C TRP A 169 -37.01 24.22 -6.30
N LEU A 170 -35.97 24.68 -5.61
CA LEU A 170 -34.57 24.48 -5.98
C LEU A 170 -34.08 23.16 -5.39
N GLN A 171 -33.49 22.31 -6.23
CA GLN A 171 -33.08 20.95 -5.90
C GLN A 171 -31.56 20.80 -5.93
N ASP A 172 -31.02 19.99 -5.02
CA ASP A 172 -29.59 19.68 -4.87
C ASP A 172 -29.41 18.17 -5.10
N VAL A 173 -29.51 17.77 -6.37
CA VAL A 173 -29.61 16.36 -6.77
C VAL A 173 -28.27 15.63 -6.59
N ASP A 174 -27.16 16.33 -6.84
CA ASP A 174 -25.79 15.83 -6.72
C ASP A 174 -25.18 15.99 -5.31
N GLY A 175 -25.80 16.80 -4.44
CA GLY A 175 -25.44 16.91 -3.03
C GLY A 175 -24.23 17.81 -2.78
N ASP A 176 -23.92 18.72 -3.70
CA ASP A 176 -22.80 19.67 -3.59
C ASP A 176 -23.15 20.89 -2.70
N GLY A 177 -24.42 21.00 -2.30
CA GLY A 177 -24.95 22.10 -1.50
C GLY A 177 -25.44 23.29 -2.31
N VAL A 178 -25.48 23.20 -3.64
CA VAL A 178 -26.02 24.18 -4.58
C VAL A 178 -27.38 23.72 -5.08
N TYR A 179 -28.42 24.33 -4.53
CA TYR A 179 -29.80 24.08 -4.92
C TYR A 179 -30.13 24.81 -6.21
N THR A 180 -30.75 24.16 -7.19
CA THR A 180 -31.02 24.74 -8.52
C THR A 180 -32.45 24.53 -9.01
N PHE A 181 -32.96 25.49 -9.77
CA PHE A 181 -34.26 25.43 -10.44
C PHE A 181 -34.14 26.05 -11.84
N ILE A 182 -34.69 25.39 -12.84
CA ILE A 182 -34.59 25.79 -14.25
C ILE A 182 -35.99 25.88 -14.84
N THR A 183 -36.28 26.95 -15.58
CA THR A 183 -37.55 27.07 -16.30
C THR A 183 -37.40 27.90 -17.57
N ASP A 184 -38.08 27.51 -18.66
CA ASP A 184 -38.24 28.29 -19.89
C ASP A 184 -39.67 28.84 -20.08
N ALA A 185 -40.54 28.56 -19.10
CA ALA A 185 -41.97 28.85 -19.15
C ALA A 185 -42.31 30.31 -18.80
N LEU A 186 -41.34 31.09 -18.31
CA LEU A 186 -41.57 32.47 -17.92
C LEU A 186 -41.85 33.37 -19.14
N PRO A 187 -42.98 34.13 -19.12
CA PRO A 187 -43.24 35.15 -20.13
C PRO A 187 -42.15 36.24 -20.14
N ALA A 188 -42.05 36.96 -21.26
CA ALA A 188 -41.15 38.11 -21.32
C ALA A 188 -41.61 39.20 -20.33
N GLY A 189 -40.73 39.64 -19.43
CA GLY A 189 -41.07 40.58 -18.37
C GLY A 189 -39.90 40.90 -17.42
N ASP A 190 -40.08 41.92 -16.58
CA ASP A 190 -39.16 42.25 -15.49
C ASP A 190 -39.72 41.70 -14.18
N TYR A 191 -38.92 40.92 -13.47
CA TYR A 191 -39.30 40.18 -12.27
C TYR A 191 -38.29 40.39 -11.13
N GLN A 192 -38.66 39.97 -9.92
CA GLN A 192 -37.85 40.01 -8.72
C GLN A 192 -38.01 38.73 -7.88
N MET A 193 -36.95 38.32 -7.19
CA MET A 193 -36.98 37.11 -6.36
C MET A 193 -36.06 37.13 -5.13
N LYS A 194 -36.27 36.17 -4.22
CA LYS A 194 -35.38 35.74 -3.14
C LYS A 194 -35.45 34.22 -2.95
N ALA A 195 -34.34 33.60 -2.54
CA ALA A 195 -34.35 32.21 -2.07
C ALA A 195 -34.92 32.17 -0.65
N ALA A 196 -36.02 31.46 -0.44
CA ALA A 196 -36.66 31.25 0.85
C ALA A 196 -36.43 29.82 1.31
N LEU A 197 -36.10 29.62 2.59
CA LEU A 197 -35.78 28.29 3.13
C LEU A 197 -36.92 27.75 3.97
N ASN A 198 -37.11 26.44 3.88
CA ASN A 198 -38.04 25.63 4.66
C ASN A 198 -39.49 26.16 4.61
N GLU A 199 -39.95 26.48 3.39
CA GLU A 199 -41.33 26.90 3.11
C GLU A 199 -41.75 28.18 3.87
N GLY A 200 -40.78 29.00 4.29
CA GLY A 200 -41.01 30.20 5.10
C GLY A 200 -40.03 31.34 4.84
N TRP A 201 -40.32 32.50 5.43
CA TRP A 201 -39.49 33.71 5.31
C TRP A 201 -38.52 33.91 6.48
N ASP A 202 -38.52 33.01 7.46
CA ASP A 202 -37.67 33.11 8.65
C ASP A 202 -36.18 33.11 8.29
N GLU A 203 -35.82 32.40 7.22
CA GLU A 203 -34.51 32.44 6.60
C GLU A 203 -34.65 32.63 5.08
N SER A 204 -34.09 33.71 4.54
CA SER A 204 -34.13 34.00 3.11
C SER A 204 -32.94 34.83 2.65
N TYR A 205 -32.55 34.63 1.39
CA TYR A 205 -31.36 35.23 0.78
C TYR A 205 -31.71 35.93 -0.53
N GLY A 206 -31.03 37.04 -0.81
CA GLY A 206 -31.24 37.88 -1.98
C GLY A 206 -29.92 38.34 -2.55
N ASP A 207 -29.84 39.55 -3.09
CA ASP A 207 -28.57 40.12 -3.56
C ASP A 207 -27.53 40.23 -2.42
N SER A 208 -26.29 40.62 -2.72
CA SER A 208 -25.23 40.75 -1.71
C SER A 208 -25.52 41.75 -0.59
N SER A 209 -26.60 42.54 -0.70
CA SER A 209 -27.09 43.47 0.32
C SER A 209 -28.39 42.98 1.00
N GLY A 210 -28.87 41.77 0.66
CA GLY A 210 -30.10 41.17 1.16
C GLY A 210 -31.39 41.71 0.52
N ASN A 211 -31.31 42.47 -0.57
CA ASN A 211 -32.50 42.94 -1.30
C ASN A 211 -33.00 41.87 -2.28
N ASN A 212 -34.19 42.08 -2.86
CA ASN A 212 -34.71 41.23 -3.93
C ASN A 212 -33.80 41.32 -5.16
N ILE A 213 -33.56 40.18 -5.81
CA ILE A 213 -32.79 40.10 -7.06
C ILE A 213 -33.73 40.39 -8.21
N ALA A 214 -33.48 41.46 -8.97
CA ALA A 214 -34.22 41.79 -10.17
C ALA A 214 -33.62 41.10 -11.41
N PHE A 215 -34.46 40.58 -12.29
CA PHE A 215 -34.05 39.95 -13.55
C PHE A 215 -35.09 40.19 -14.66
N THR A 216 -34.67 40.08 -15.92
CA THR A 216 -35.55 40.26 -17.09
C THR A 216 -35.63 38.97 -17.88
N ALA A 217 -36.81 38.37 -17.96
CA ALA A 217 -37.07 37.17 -18.75
C ALA A 217 -37.34 37.50 -20.23
N GLU A 218 -36.87 36.65 -21.13
CA GLU A 218 -37.29 36.62 -22.53
C GLU A 218 -38.12 35.35 -22.77
N ALA A 219 -39.20 35.45 -23.55
CA ALA A 219 -40.10 34.33 -23.75
C ALA A 219 -39.40 33.13 -24.42
N GLY A 220 -39.49 31.96 -23.78
CA GLY A 220 -38.93 30.70 -24.27
C GLY A 220 -37.41 30.57 -24.14
N LYS A 221 -36.77 31.39 -23.30
CA LYS A 221 -35.38 31.18 -22.87
C LYS A 221 -35.36 30.54 -21.48
N GLU A 222 -34.42 29.61 -21.29
CA GLU A 222 -34.15 29.03 -19.98
C GLU A 222 -33.67 30.11 -19.01
N ILE A 223 -34.24 30.10 -17.82
CA ILE A 223 -33.84 30.90 -16.67
C ILE A 223 -33.41 29.93 -15.59
N TYR A 224 -32.19 30.13 -15.10
CA TYR A 224 -31.55 29.32 -14.07
C TYR A 224 -31.54 30.09 -12.76
N PHE A 225 -32.05 29.47 -11.71
CA PHE A 225 -31.99 29.95 -10.35
C PHE A 225 -31.11 29.01 -9.55
N ALA A 226 -30.20 29.54 -8.76
CA ALA A 226 -29.39 28.74 -7.85
C ALA A 226 -29.23 29.41 -6.49
N PHE A 227 -29.10 28.57 -5.46
CA PHE A 227 -28.78 28.97 -4.11
C PHE A 227 -27.69 28.06 -3.55
N ASP A 228 -26.53 28.63 -3.29
CA ASP A 228 -25.42 27.94 -2.64
C ASP A 228 -25.57 28.05 -1.12
N SER A 229 -25.81 26.91 -0.47
CA SER A 229 -26.03 26.83 0.97
C SER A 229 -24.74 27.01 1.79
N ASN A 230 -23.56 26.86 1.19
CA ASN A 230 -22.26 27.08 1.83
C ASN A 230 -21.92 28.58 1.85
N THR A 231 -22.09 29.27 0.72
CA THR A 231 -21.79 30.71 0.60
C THR A 231 -22.97 31.63 0.92
N LYS A 232 -24.18 31.06 1.01
CA LYS A 232 -25.46 31.77 1.16
C LYS A 232 -25.74 32.74 0.00
N SER A 233 -25.21 32.45 -1.18
CA SER A 233 -25.36 33.28 -2.38
C SER A 233 -26.51 32.78 -3.25
N VAL A 234 -27.20 33.72 -3.92
CA VAL A 234 -28.27 33.41 -4.87
C VAL A 234 -27.87 33.92 -6.25
N VAL A 235 -28.02 33.07 -7.26
CA VAL A 235 -27.74 33.37 -8.66
C VAL A 235 -29.03 33.26 -9.45
N VAL A 236 -29.27 34.26 -10.32
CA VAL A 236 -30.32 34.21 -11.34
C VAL A 236 -29.66 34.51 -12.68
N SER A 237 -29.73 33.56 -13.61
CA SER A 237 -29.21 33.67 -14.97
C SER A 237 -30.36 33.63 -15.97
N THR A 238 -30.51 34.68 -16.76
CA THR A 238 -31.48 34.77 -17.86
C THR A 238 -30.89 34.36 -19.21
N ASP A 239 -29.61 33.97 -19.20
CA ASP A 239 -28.86 33.56 -20.38
C ASP A 239 -28.85 32.02 -20.54
N GLY A 240 -29.47 31.28 -19.60
CA GLY A 240 -29.55 29.81 -19.58
C GLY A 240 -28.75 29.15 -18.45
N VAL A 241 -28.68 27.81 -18.51
CA VAL A 241 -28.01 26.95 -17.51
C VAL A 241 -26.54 26.72 -17.87
N PRO A 242 -25.58 26.96 -16.96
CA PRO A 242 -24.22 26.48 -17.14
C PRO A 242 -24.19 24.95 -17.20
N ARG A 243 -23.53 24.35 -18.20
CA ARG A 243 -23.39 22.88 -18.30
C ARG A 243 -21.94 22.47 -18.10
N GLY A 244 -21.73 21.53 -17.19
CA GLY A 244 -20.41 21.05 -16.77
C GLY A 244 -20.03 21.48 -15.37
N ASP A 245 -18.81 21.09 -14.97
CA ASP A 245 -18.31 21.27 -13.62
C ASP A 245 -16.80 21.54 -13.63
N LEU A 246 -16.41 22.76 -13.25
CA LEU A 246 -15.00 23.17 -13.17
C LEU A 246 -14.35 22.84 -11.83
N THR A 247 -15.08 22.23 -10.89
CA THR A 247 -14.55 21.74 -9.62
C THR A 247 -13.94 20.34 -9.74
N THR A 248 -14.29 19.60 -10.79
CA THR A 248 -13.66 18.33 -11.19
C THR A 248 -12.70 18.51 -12.37
N ASP A 249 -11.75 17.58 -12.51
CA ASP A 249 -10.77 17.53 -13.60
C ASP A 249 -10.89 16.20 -14.36
N LYS A 250 -11.92 16.06 -15.21
CA LYS A 250 -12.22 14.80 -15.94
C LYS A 250 -11.50 14.67 -17.28
N ALA A 251 -10.93 15.76 -17.80
CA ALA A 251 -10.12 15.74 -19.02
C ALA A 251 -8.64 15.50 -18.67
N HIS A 252 -7.90 14.80 -19.55
CA HIS A 252 -6.48 14.50 -19.36
C HIS A 252 -5.66 15.01 -20.56
N TRP A 253 -4.67 15.85 -20.30
CA TRP A 253 -3.69 16.27 -21.30
C TRP A 253 -2.50 15.30 -21.28
N VAL A 254 -2.54 14.33 -22.18
CA VAL A 254 -1.73 13.10 -22.11
C VAL A 254 -0.40 13.17 -22.87
N ASP A 255 -0.27 14.09 -23.83
CA ASP A 255 0.99 14.42 -24.51
C ASP A 255 0.94 15.86 -25.09
N ALA A 256 2.00 16.33 -25.75
CA ALA A 256 2.08 17.69 -26.31
C ALA A 256 0.97 18.05 -27.32
N SER A 257 0.31 17.07 -27.91
CA SER A 257 -0.67 17.22 -28.99
C SER A 257 -2.05 16.63 -28.70
N THR A 258 -2.24 15.97 -27.56
CA THR A 258 -3.45 15.17 -27.31
C THR A 258 -4.05 15.46 -25.94
N ILE A 259 -5.32 15.85 -25.95
CA ILE A 259 -6.20 15.86 -24.77
C ILE A 259 -7.23 14.76 -24.95
N VAL A 260 -7.54 14.03 -23.89
CA VAL A 260 -8.61 13.03 -23.88
C VAL A 260 -9.62 13.31 -22.79
N TRP A 261 -10.87 12.94 -23.04
CA TRP A 261 -11.93 13.02 -22.06
C TRP A 261 -12.91 11.88 -22.29
N PRO A 262 -13.20 11.03 -21.29
CA PRO A 262 -14.25 9.99 -21.34
C PRO A 262 -15.68 10.55 -21.46
N VAL A 263 -15.96 11.33 -22.52
CA VAL A 263 -17.24 11.98 -22.80
C VAL A 263 -17.71 11.63 -24.22
N SER A 264 -19.02 11.67 -24.44
CA SER A 264 -19.59 11.55 -25.79
C SER A 264 -19.60 12.92 -26.49
N LEU A 265 -18.87 13.04 -27.60
CA LEU A 265 -18.95 14.22 -28.46
C LEU A 265 -20.16 14.10 -29.40
N PRO A 266 -21.12 15.06 -29.38
CA PRO A 266 -22.25 15.06 -30.32
C PRO A 266 -21.80 15.09 -31.79
N GLU A 267 -22.65 14.57 -32.68
CA GLU A 267 -22.39 14.64 -34.12
C GLU A 267 -22.28 16.10 -34.58
N GLY A 268 -21.17 16.45 -35.24
CA GLY A 268 -20.91 17.83 -35.65
C GLY A 268 -20.45 18.77 -34.52
N GLY A 269 -20.31 18.25 -33.30
CA GLY A 269 -19.84 19.01 -32.14
C GLY A 269 -18.37 19.42 -32.21
N SER A 270 -17.98 20.31 -31.30
CA SER A 270 -16.61 20.85 -31.21
C SER A 270 -16.11 20.90 -29.77
N ALA A 271 -14.80 21.02 -29.58
CA ALA A 271 -14.19 21.14 -28.25
C ALA A 271 -13.21 22.32 -28.20
N ARG A 272 -13.10 22.95 -27.03
CA ARG A 272 -12.17 24.05 -26.78
C ARG A 272 -11.44 23.83 -25.46
N LEU A 273 -10.13 24.03 -25.46
CA LEU A 273 -9.36 24.25 -24.25
C LEU A 273 -9.44 25.74 -23.91
N VAL A 274 -9.80 26.06 -22.68
CA VAL A 274 -9.89 27.41 -22.14
C VAL A 274 -8.91 27.53 -20.99
N ALA A 275 -8.17 28.64 -20.93
CA ALA A 275 -7.17 28.88 -19.90
C ALA A 275 -7.34 30.27 -19.27
N SER A 276 -7.03 30.37 -17.99
CA SER A 276 -6.87 31.65 -17.29
C SER A 276 -5.57 31.70 -16.52
N ASP A 277 -4.77 32.74 -16.77
CA ASP A 277 -3.49 32.93 -16.09
C ASP A 277 -3.71 33.32 -14.61
N SER A 278 -4.76 34.08 -14.31
CA SER A 278 -5.10 34.49 -12.94
C SER A 278 -6.05 33.54 -12.20
N ALA A 279 -6.28 32.33 -12.73
CA ALA A 279 -7.23 31.36 -12.17
C ALA A 279 -8.65 31.92 -11.99
N ALA A 280 -9.17 32.56 -13.04
CA ALA A 280 -10.46 33.23 -13.04
C ALA A 280 -11.43 32.65 -14.09
N LEU A 281 -11.33 31.34 -14.38
CA LEU A 281 -12.32 30.70 -15.26
C LEU A 281 -13.70 30.76 -14.63
N THR A 282 -14.70 31.08 -15.44
CA THR A 282 -16.11 31.06 -15.05
C THR A 282 -16.89 30.19 -16.01
N LEU A 283 -17.79 29.36 -15.49
CA LEU A 283 -18.73 28.59 -16.29
C LEU A 283 -20.06 29.34 -16.38
N GLY A 284 -20.52 29.58 -17.60
CA GLY A 284 -21.81 30.16 -17.90
C GLY A 284 -22.56 29.35 -18.97
N PRO A 285 -23.76 29.79 -19.38
CA PRO A 285 -24.57 29.10 -20.39
C PRO A 285 -23.96 29.11 -21.80
N ASP A 286 -23.12 30.09 -22.11
CA ASP A 286 -22.34 30.12 -23.36
C ASP A 286 -21.05 29.28 -23.28
N GLY A 287 -20.80 28.65 -22.14
CA GLY A 287 -19.65 27.82 -21.82
C GLY A 287 -18.61 28.48 -20.92
N VAL A 288 -17.35 28.04 -21.05
CA VAL A 288 -16.26 28.49 -20.18
C VAL A 288 -15.64 29.78 -20.72
N ALA A 289 -15.62 30.82 -19.89
CA ALA A 289 -14.91 32.07 -20.16
C ALA A 289 -13.52 32.07 -19.52
N GLY A 290 -12.53 32.59 -20.24
CA GLY A 290 -11.13 32.68 -19.81
C GLY A 290 -10.31 33.58 -20.73
N ASP A 291 -9.05 33.77 -20.37
CA ASP A 291 -8.13 34.69 -21.05
C ASP A 291 -7.67 34.17 -22.42
N THR A 292 -7.58 32.85 -22.57
CA THR A 292 -7.13 32.18 -23.80
C THR A 292 -8.09 31.05 -24.16
N GLN A 293 -8.39 30.93 -25.46
CA GLN A 293 -9.16 29.80 -26.01
C GLN A 293 -8.40 29.15 -27.17
N VAL A 294 -8.31 27.83 -27.13
CA VAL A 294 -7.68 27.00 -28.17
C VAL A 294 -8.72 26.02 -28.69
N VAL A 295 -9.01 26.07 -29.99
CA VAL A 295 -9.91 25.11 -30.64
C VAL A 295 -9.20 23.76 -30.74
N LEU A 296 -9.86 22.70 -30.29
CA LEU A 296 -9.36 21.34 -30.35
C LEU A 296 -10.05 20.57 -31.48
N ALA A 297 -9.26 19.85 -32.30
CA ALA A 297 -9.81 19.03 -33.37
C ALA A 297 -10.14 17.63 -32.85
N HIS A 298 -11.35 17.13 -33.08
CA HIS A 298 -11.69 15.75 -32.74
C HIS A 298 -10.84 14.76 -33.54
N ASN A 299 -10.15 13.85 -32.86
CA ASN A 299 -9.37 12.79 -33.46
C ASN A 299 -10.19 11.49 -33.54
N ALA A 300 -10.90 11.31 -34.65
CA ALA A 300 -11.72 10.12 -34.90
C ALA A 300 -10.94 8.80 -35.00
N SER A 301 -9.60 8.84 -35.04
CA SER A 301 -8.77 7.63 -35.01
C SER A 301 -8.51 7.13 -33.58
N GLY A 302 -8.94 7.88 -32.56
CA GLY A 302 -8.69 7.58 -31.14
C GLY A 302 -7.27 7.92 -30.69
N LEU A 303 -6.90 7.38 -29.53
CA LEU A 303 -5.57 7.52 -28.95
C LEU A 303 -4.50 6.75 -29.75
N PRO A 304 -3.29 7.30 -29.90
CA PRO A 304 -2.15 6.53 -30.40
C PRO A 304 -1.83 5.34 -29.48
N GLU A 305 -1.39 4.21 -30.05
CA GLU A 305 -1.08 2.97 -29.30
C GLU A 305 -0.08 3.20 -28.16
N SER A 306 0.94 4.05 -28.36
CA SER A 306 1.91 4.40 -27.32
C SER A 306 1.30 5.14 -26.14
N VAL A 307 0.27 5.96 -26.37
CA VAL A 307 -0.44 6.69 -25.31
C VAL A 307 -1.41 5.75 -24.61
N SER A 308 -2.12 4.90 -25.34
CA SER A 308 -2.97 3.86 -24.74
C SER A 308 -2.17 2.85 -23.91
N ALA A 309 -0.94 2.53 -24.29
CA ALA A 309 -0.07 1.67 -23.50
C ALA A 309 0.39 2.35 -22.19
N LYS A 310 0.66 3.66 -22.21
CA LYS A 310 1.01 4.43 -21.00
C LYS A 310 -0.21 4.70 -20.09
N PHE A 311 -1.38 4.90 -20.68
CA PHE A 311 -2.64 5.20 -19.98
C PHE A 311 -3.75 4.23 -20.38
N PRO A 312 -3.65 2.94 -20.03
CA PRO A 312 -4.62 1.90 -20.44
C PRO A 312 -6.06 2.20 -20.00
N HIS A 313 -6.22 2.76 -18.80
CA HIS A 313 -7.52 3.21 -18.28
C HIS A 313 -8.19 4.30 -19.12
N LEU A 314 -7.46 5.03 -19.98
CA LEU A 314 -8.00 6.06 -20.87
C LEU A 314 -8.16 5.59 -22.32
N ALA A 315 -7.85 4.33 -22.65
CA ALA A 315 -7.74 3.87 -24.03
C ALA A 315 -9.02 4.08 -24.88
N ASN A 316 -10.19 4.11 -24.25
CA ASN A 316 -11.49 4.31 -24.90
C ASN A 316 -12.03 5.74 -24.82
N ALA A 317 -11.24 6.69 -24.29
CA ALA A 317 -11.66 8.09 -24.16
C ALA A 317 -11.72 8.81 -25.52
N THR A 318 -12.58 9.82 -25.62
CA THR A 318 -12.63 10.68 -26.81
C THR A 318 -11.38 11.54 -26.87
N ALA A 319 -10.68 11.49 -28.01
CA ALA A 319 -9.40 12.16 -28.19
C ALA A 319 -9.54 13.45 -29.02
N PHE A 320 -8.83 14.49 -28.58
CA PHE A 320 -8.79 15.81 -29.19
C PHE A 320 -7.34 16.24 -29.45
N THR A 321 -7.09 16.77 -30.64
CA THR A 321 -5.78 17.28 -31.04
C THR A 321 -5.62 18.75 -30.65
N VAL A 322 -4.57 19.04 -29.90
CA VAL A 322 -4.07 20.38 -29.60
C VAL A 322 -3.24 20.89 -30.78
N PRO A 323 -3.50 22.09 -31.31
CA PRO A 323 -2.75 22.61 -32.45
C PRO A 323 -1.31 22.97 -32.05
N ASN A 324 -0.34 22.67 -32.93
CA ASN A 324 1.08 22.99 -32.73
C ASN A 324 1.39 24.49 -32.52
N SER A 325 0.43 25.39 -32.79
CA SER A 325 0.55 26.83 -32.52
C SER A 325 0.21 27.22 -31.08
N ALA A 326 -0.29 26.29 -30.25
CA ALA A 326 -0.59 26.55 -28.85
C ALA A 326 0.71 26.71 -28.06
N ASP A 327 0.77 27.75 -27.21
CA ASP A 327 1.88 27.95 -26.27
C ASP A 327 1.65 27.08 -25.02
N ILE A 328 2.04 25.81 -25.12
CA ILE A 328 1.83 24.81 -24.06
C ILE A 328 2.46 25.26 -22.74
N ALA A 329 3.66 25.85 -22.79
CA ALA A 329 4.36 26.31 -21.59
C ALA A 329 3.63 27.46 -20.89
N ALA A 330 3.02 28.38 -21.64
CA ALA A 330 2.19 29.43 -21.06
C ALA A 330 0.87 28.90 -20.50
N LEU A 331 0.20 27.99 -21.22
CA LEU A 331 -1.09 27.41 -20.81
C LEU A 331 -0.98 26.65 -19.48
N LEU A 332 0.08 25.86 -19.30
CA LEU A 332 0.27 25.02 -18.12
C LEU A 332 0.59 25.78 -16.82
N LYS A 333 0.76 27.11 -16.87
CA LYS A 333 0.98 27.95 -15.67
C LYS A 333 -0.30 28.49 -15.04
N GLY A 334 -1.45 28.27 -15.68
CA GLY A 334 -2.75 28.79 -15.25
C GLY A 334 -3.80 27.71 -15.03
N GLN A 335 -5.02 28.14 -14.71
CA GLN A 335 -6.18 27.27 -14.64
C GLN A 335 -6.59 26.84 -16.05
N LEU A 336 -6.92 25.56 -16.22
CA LEU A 336 -7.31 24.96 -17.51
C LEU A 336 -8.68 24.30 -17.40
N ALA A 337 -9.47 24.39 -18.46
CA ALA A 337 -10.71 23.64 -18.64
C ALA A 337 -10.90 23.25 -20.10
N VAL A 338 -11.60 22.14 -20.33
CA VAL A 338 -12.10 21.74 -21.66
C VAL A 338 -13.61 21.88 -21.65
N ALA A 339 -14.16 22.47 -22.71
CA ALA A 339 -15.60 22.54 -22.95
C ALA A 339 -15.95 21.92 -24.28
N ILE A 340 -17.03 21.13 -24.32
CA ILE A 340 -17.60 20.55 -25.54
C ILE A 340 -18.91 21.26 -25.90
N PHE A 341 -19.14 21.39 -27.20
CA PHE A 341 -20.29 22.09 -27.77
C PHE A 341 -20.97 21.21 -28.82
N ASP A 342 -22.28 21.36 -28.96
CA ASP A 342 -23.05 20.72 -30.04
C ASP A 342 -22.81 21.40 -31.41
N ALA A 343 -23.53 20.97 -32.44
CA ALA A 343 -23.40 21.49 -33.80
C ALA A 343 -23.95 22.94 -33.94
N GLU A 344 -24.87 23.32 -33.05
CA GLU A 344 -25.48 24.65 -32.96
C GLU A 344 -24.60 25.64 -32.16
N GLY A 345 -23.59 25.13 -31.45
CA GLY A 345 -22.64 25.90 -30.65
C GLY A 345 -23.06 26.09 -29.20
N ASN A 346 -24.09 25.38 -28.72
CA ASN A 346 -24.45 25.38 -27.31
C ASN A 346 -23.48 24.50 -26.53
N ILE A 347 -23.16 24.87 -25.29
CA ILE A 347 -22.35 24.02 -24.43
C ILE A 347 -23.09 22.73 -24.11
N VAL A 348 -22.36 21.63 -24.07
CA VAL A 348 -22.87 20.31 -23.65
C VAL A 348 -22.32 19.94 -22.29
N ASP A 349 -21.02 20.13 -22.09
CA ASP A 349 -20.32 19.80 -20.84
C ASP A 349 -18.98 20.56 -20.79
N ALA A 350 -18.43 20.74 -19.59
CA ALA A 350 -17.12 21.30 -19.33
C ALA A 350 -16.49 20.70 -18.07
N THR A 351 -15.15 20.63 -18.05
CA THR A 351 -14.40 20.10 -16.90
C THR A 351 -12.98 20.64 -16.86
N GLY A 352 -12.33 20.59 -15.71
CA GLY A 352 -10.90 20.89 -15.58
C GLY A 352 -9.99 19.83 -16.21
N VAL A 353 -8.67 20.06 -16.19
CA VAL A 353 -7.70 19.26 -16.94
C VAL A 353 -6.59 18.72 -16.04
N GLN A 354 -6.40 17.40 -16.03
CA GLN A 354 -5.23 16.74 -15.46
C GLN A 354 -4.05 16.81 -16.45
N THR A 355 -2.90 17.29 -15.99
CA THR A 355 -1.74 17.61 -16.83
C THR A 355 -0.48 16.70 -16.74
N PRO A 356 -0.40 15.60 -15.96
CA PRO A 356 0.85 14.85 -15.85
C PRO A 356 1.46 14.35 -17.16
N GLY A 357 0.63 13.87 -18.11
CA GLY A 357 1.12 13.32 -19.36
C GLY A 357 1.83 14.36 -20.25
N VAL A 358 1.27 15.56 -20.37
CA VAL A 358 1.92 16.67 -21.10
C VAL A 358 3.13 17.22 -20.36
N LEU A 359 3.11 17.23 -19.02
CA LEU A 359 4.27 17.63 -18.22
C LEU A 359 5.46 16.69 -18.45
N ASP A 360 5.23 15.38 -18.48
CA ASP A 360 6.25 14.38 -18.86
C ASP A 360 6.75 14.61 -20.29
N ALA A 361 5.83 14.78 -21.24
CA ALA A 361 6.19 14.88 -22.66
C ALA A 361 7.01 16.14 -23.00
N VAL A 362 6.87 17.22 -22.23
CA VAL A 362 7.46 18.52 -22.54
C VAL A 362 8.60 18.91 -21.58
N PHE A 363 8.51 18.51 -20.31
CA PHE A 363 9.37 19.02 -19.23
C PHE A 363 10.09 17.94 -18.42
N ALA A 364 9.97 16.65 -18.75
CA ALA A 364 10.79 15.62 -18.09
C ALA A 364 12.29 16.02 -18.13
N TYR A 365 12.97 15.84 -17.00
CA TYR A 365 14.31 16.34 -16.76
C TYR A 365 15.17 15.24 -16.11
N ASP A 366 16.32 14.95 -16.70
CA ASP A 366 17.23 13.90 -16.26
C ASP A 366 18.40 14.42 -15.42
N GLY A 367 18.63 15.74 -15.39
CA GLY A 367 19.72 16.34 -14.63
C GLY A 367 19.54 16.31 -13.11
N THR A 368 20.54 16.83 -12.40
CA THR A 368 20.55 16.91 -10.93
C THR A 368 19.52 17.92 -10.43
N LEU A 369 18.79 17.55 -9.38
CA LEU A 369 17.84 18.38 -8.63
C LEU A 369 18.31 18.50 -7.17
N GLY A 370 17.77 19.48 -6.45
CA GLY A 370 18.16 19.79 -5.09
C GLY A 370 19.25 20.87 -4.99
N ALA A 371 19.82 21.01 -3.79
CA ALA A 371 20.99 21.85 -3.52
C ALA A 371 22.30 21.07 -3.71
N THR A 372 23.08 21.42 -4.73
CA THR A 372 24.39 20.79 -5.00
C THR A 372 25.52 21.72 -4.55
N VAL A 373 26.37 21.22 -3.64
CA VAL A 373 27.55 21.94 -3.16
C VAL A 373 28.74 21.64 -4.09
N GLY A 374 29.20 22.66 -4.82
CA GLY A 374 30.40 22.60 -5.67
C GLY A 374 31.65 23.14 -4.97
N GLU A 375 32.76 23.26 -5.70
CA GLU A 375 34.04 23.74 -5.11
C GLU A 375 33.99 25.19 -4.61
N ASN A 376 33.22 26.07 -5.27
CA ASN A 376 33.19 27.51 -4.96
C ASN A 376 31.77 28.11 -4.97
N SER A 377 30.75 27.31 -5.24
CA SER A 377 29.35 27.74 -5.35
C SER A 377 28.40 26.64 -4.90
N ILE A 378 27.18 27.04 -4.58
CA ILE A 378 26.05 26.14 -4.37
C ILE A 378 25.05 26.40 -5.48
N ASP A 379 24.65 25.33 -6.18
CA ASP A 379 23.68 25.36 -7.27
C ASP A 379 22.38 24.71 -6.82
N PHE A 380 21.28 25.45 -6.93
CA PHE A 380 19.93 24.97 -6.64
C PHE A 380 19.22 24.65 -7.96
N ALA A 381 18.51 23.52 -7.99
CA ALA A 381 17.66 23.14 -9.10
C ALA A 381 16.35 22.53 -8.60
N LEU A 382 15.21 23.13 -8.98
CA LEU A 382 13.87 22.68 -8.62
C LEU A 382 13.04 22.44 -9.88
N TRP A 383 12.50 21.24 -10.06
CA TRP A 383 11.54 20.95 -11.13
C TRP A 383 10.16 21.47 -10.73
N ALA A 384 9.73 22.57 -11.36
CA ALA A 384 8.45 23.22 -11.09
C ALA A 384 7.89 23.85 -12.39
N PRO A 385 7.50 23.03 -13.38
CA PRO A 385 7.16 23.50 -14.73
C PRO A 385 5.91 24.37 -14.79
N THR A 386 4.98 24.18 -13.85
CA THR A 386 3.73 24.94 -13.76
C THR A 386 3.87 26.21 -12.91
N ALA A 387 4.99 26.39 -12.21
CA ALA A 387 5.21 27.56 -11.37
C ALA A 387 5.32 28.86 -12.20
N LYS A 388 4.83 29.94 -11.64
CA LYS A 388 4.93 31.32 -12.15
C LYS A 388 6.21 31.98 -11.69
N SER A 389 6.59 31.79 -10.43
CA SER A 389 7.83 32.27 -9.84
C SER A 389 8.35 31.28 -8.78
N VAL A 390 9.67 31.22 -8.61
CA VAL A 390 10.32 30.45 -7.55
C VAL A 390 11.46 31.28 -6.95
N LYS A 391 11.55 31.31 -5.62
CA LYS A 391 12.65 31.91 -4.87
C LYS A 391 13.25 30.90 -3.91
N VAL A 392 14.55 30.98 -3.67
CA VAL A 392 15.21 30.29 -2.56
C VAL A 392 15.45 31.28 -1.42
N HIS A 393 14.92 30.97 -0.23
CA HIS A 393 15.05 31.76 0.98
C HIS A 393 16.06 31.10 1.92
N LEU A 394 17.00 31.88 2.45
CA LEU A 394 18.07 31.40 3.33
C LEU A 394 17.81 31.77 4.80
N PHE A 395 18.15 30.87 5.70
CA PHE A 395 18.08 31.05 7.14
C PHE A 395 19.42 30.65 7.78
N ASP A 396 19.88 31.40 8.78
CA ASP A 396 21.15 31.12 9.45
C ASP A 396 21.03 30.01 10.51
N SER A 397 19.80 29.71 10.98
CA SER A 397 19.46 28.60 11.88
C SER A 397 18.07 28.03 11.55
N GLY A 398 17.79 26.78 11.94
CA GLY A 398 16.51 26.12 11.65
C GLY A 398 15.34 26.70 12.44
N ASP A 399 15.57 27.27 13.63
CA ASP A 399 14.54 27.90 14.48
C ASP A 399 14.17 29.33 14.04
N GLN A 400 14.87 29.89 13.05
CA GLN A 400 14.64 31.25 12.57
C GLN A 400 13.30 31.33 11.81
N SER A 401 12.43 32.27 12.20
CA SER A 401 11.09 32.43 11.60
C SER A 401 11.11 33.19 10.27
N GLU A 402 12.06 34.12 10.08
CA GLU A 402 12.14 35.00 8.91
C GLU A 402 13.47 34.78 8.18
N PRO A 403 13.50 34.76 6.84
CA PRO A 403 14.74 34.52 6.10
C PRO A 403 15.73 35.68 6.22
N THR A 404 17.02 35.35 6.30
CA THR A 404 18.12 36.32 6.28
C THR A 404 18.23 37.00 4.91
N THR A 405 18.02 36.26 3.82
CA THR A 405 18.05 36.76 2.45
C THR A 405 17.36 35.79 1.50
N HIS A 406 17.16 36.17 0.23
CA HIS A 406 16.62 35.29 -0.81
C HIS A 406 17.25 35.57 -2.17
N ILE A 407 17.11 34.60 -3.08
CA ILE A 407 17.50 34.71 -4.48
C ILE A 407 16.32 34.30 -5.36
N GLU A 408 16.00 35.13 -6.34
CA GLU A 408 15.06 34.80 -7.42
C GLU A 408 15.67 33.72 -8.32
N MET A 409 14.93 32.65 -8.58
CA MET A 409 15.40 31.59 -9.47
C MET A 409 15.02 31.88 -10.92
N THR A 410 15.79 31.35 -11.86
CA THR A 410 15.52 31.49 -13.30
C THR A 410 15.02 30.16 -13.87
N SER A 411 13.90 30.20 -14.59
CA SER A 411 13.30 29.02 -15.21
C SER A 411 13.85 28.77 -16.62
N SER A 412 14.18 27.52 -16.92
CA SER A 412 14.47 27.01 -18.27
C SER A 412 13.92 25.60 -18.41
N ASN A 413 13.06 25.36 -19.40
CA ASN A 413 12.43 24.05 -19.66
C ASN A 413 11.81 23.39 -18.41
N GLY A 414 11.12 24.18 -17.59
CA GLY A 414 10.41 23.70 -16.40
C GLY A 414 11.27 23.51 -15.15
N VAL A 415 12.59 23.68 -15.24
CA VAL A 415 13.51 23.65 -14.10
C VAL A 415 13.87 25.09 -13.71
N TRP A 416 13.71 25.40 -12.43
CA TRP A 416 14.13 26.65 -11.82
C TRP A 416 15.52 26.49 -11.22
N THR A 417 16.43 27.41 -11.53
CA THR A 417 17.83 27.33 -11.09
C THR A 417 18.31 28.64 -10.48
N ALA A 418 19.21 28.53 -9.50
CA ALA A 418 19.96 29.66 -8.94
C ALA A 418 21.33 29.18 -8.46
N SER A 419 22.31 30.07 -8.47
CA SER A 419 23.66 29.80 -7.95
C SER A 419 24.04 30.85 -6.91
N THR A 420 24.70 30.44 -5.83
CA THR A 420 25.11 31.32 -4.73
C THR A 420 26.56 31.03 -4.27
N SER A 421 27.06 31.85 -3.34
CA SER A 421 28.37 31.67 -2.71
C SER A 421 28.40 30.39 -1.86
N ILE A 422 29.55 29.72 -1.84
CA ILE A 422 29.81 28.58 -0.94
C ILE A 422 29.66 28.93 0.55
N ASP A 423 29.66 30.22 0.92
CA ASP A 423 29.41 30.69 2.29
C ASP A 423 28.00 30.33 2.83
N TRP A 424 27.11 29.80 1.97
CA TRP A 424 25.81 29.28 2.35
C TRP A 424 25.84 27.81 2.79
N ASP A 425 26.98 27.13 2.68
CA ASP A 425 27.12 25.75 3.16
C ASP A 425 26.70 25.65 4.64
N ARG A 426 25.99 24.57 4.98
CA ARG A 426 25.37 24.28 6.29
C ARG A 426 24.27 25.22 6.74
N LYS A 427 23.86 26.20 5.94
CA LYS A 427 22.68 27.03 6.22
C LYS A 427 21.40 26.32 5.81
N PHE A 428 20.27 26.84 6.31
CA PHE A 428 18.95 26.30 6.04
C PHE A 428 18.25 27.10 4.94
N TYR A 429 17.33 26.46 4.23
CA TYR A 429 16.57 27.09 3.15
C TYR A 429 15.16 26.52 2.99
N MET A 430 14.33 27.30 2.32
CA MET A 430 13.02 26.91 1.81
C MET A 430 12.83 27.53 0.42
N TYR A 431 11.97 26.92 -0.40
CA TYR A 431 11.47 27.56 -1.61
C TYR A 431 10.17 28.32 -1.33
N GLU A 432 10.04 29.50 -1.95
CA GLU A 432 8.74 30.16 -2.16
C GLU A 432 8.32 29.89 -3.60
N VAL A 433 7.19 29.21 -3.80
CA VAL A 433 6.67 28.78 -5.11
C VAL A 433 5.30 29.42 -5.35
N GLU A 434 5.20 30.26 -6.37
CA GLU A 434 3.91 30.80 -6.83
C GLU A 434 3.35 29.92 -7.95
N VAL A 435 2.21 29.25 -7.73
CA VAL A 435 1.69 28.22 -8.65
C VAL A 435 0.17 28.10 -8.58
N TYR A 436 -0.48 27.72 -9.69
CA TYR A 436 -1.90 27.37 -9.70
C TYR A 436 -2.14 26.04 -8.97
N SER A 437 -3.03 26.03 -7.99
CA SER A 437 -3.46 24.82 -7.28
C SER A 437 -4.81 24.33 -7.79
N TYR A 438 -4.88 23.06 -8.20
CA TYR A 438 -6.14 22.43 -8.57
C TYR A 438 -7.08 22.27 -7.36
N ALA A 439 -6.55 22.16 -6.14
CA ALA A 439 -7.36 21.95 -4.94
C ALA A 439 -8.10 23.24 -4.51
N THR A 440 -7.44 24.40 -4.57
CA THR A 440 -8.04 25.68 -4.17
C THR A 440 -8.60 26.48 -5.34
N ARG A 441 -8.31 26.04 -6.57
CA ARG A 441 -8.63 26.72 -7.83
C ARG A 441 -8.08 28.14 -7.90
N LYS A 442 -6.96 28.41 -7.22
CA LYS A 442 -6.30 29.72 -7.11
C LYS A 442 -4.82 29.63 -7.43
N VAL A 443 -4.20 30.78 -7.67
CA VAL A 443 -2.74 30.92 -7.65
C VAL A 443 -2.32 31.10 -6.19
N GLU A 444 -1.60 30.11 -5.67
CA GLU A 444 -1.09 30.08 -4.30
C GLU A 444 0.38 30.51 -4.24
N THR A 445 0.82 30.97 -3.08
CA THR A 445 2.24 31.22 -2.78
C THR A 445 2.65 30.31 -1.64
N ASN A 446 3.37 29.24 -1.97
CA ASN A 446 3.72 28.16 -1.05
C ASN A 446 5.13 28.30 -0.52
N TRP A 447 5.30 28.07 0.78
CA TRP A 447 6.61 27.89 1.41
C TRP A 447 6.83 26.41 1.65
N VAL A 448 7.87 25.86 1.04
CA VAL A 448 8.12 24.41 1.00
C VAL A 448 9.59 24.09 1.16
N THR A 449 9.88 22.96 1.78
CA THR A 449 11.20 22.33 1.76
C THR A 449 11.49 21.70 0.40
N ASP A 450 12.75 21.33 0.17
CA ASP A 450 13.20 20.68 -1.06
C ASP A 450 12.85 19.18 -1.06
N PRO A 451 12.15 18.66 -2.10
CA PRO A 451 11.94 17.21 -2.25
C PRO A 451 13.24 16.38 -2.29
N TYR A 452 14.34 17.00 -2.69
CA TYR A 452 15.69 16.41 -2.76
C TYR A 452 16.57 16.84 -1.56
N SER A 453 15.95 17.17 -0.42
CA SER A 453 16.68 17.46 0.82
C SER A 453 17.60 16.29 1.20
N LEU A 454 18.79 16.61 1.69
CA LEU A 454 19.78 15.65 2.21
C LEU A 454 20.03 15.83 3.72
N SER A 455 19.45 16.88 4.30
CA SER A 455 19.45 17.21 5.72
C SER A 455 18.35 18.24 6.00
N LEU A 456 17.90 18.29 7.26
CA LEU A 456 16.73 19.06 7.69
C LEU A 456 16.98 19.68 9.06
N SER A 457 16.34 20.81 9.33
CA SER A 457 16.17 21.31 10.70
C SER A 457 15.20 20.42 11.48
N THR A 458 15.12 20.59 12.79
CA THR A 458 14.13 19.93 13.65
C THR A 458 12.69 20.08 13.10
N ASN A 459 11.92 19.00 13.14
CA ASN A 459 10.56 18.85 12.59
C ASN A 459 10.46 19.18 11.10
N SER A 460 11.57 19.01 10.37
CA SER A 460 11.59 19.13 8.91
C SER A 460 11.07 20.47 8.40
N SER A 461 11.20 21.51 9.23
CA SER A 461 10.65 22.84 8.94
C SER A 461 11.44 23.59 7.87
N LYS A 462 12.70 23.21 7.64
CA LYS A 462 13.60 23.77 6.62
C LYS A 462 14.57 22.70 6.11
N SER A 463 14.90 22.77 4.83
CA SER A 463 15.99 22.01 4.22
C SER A 463 17.33 22.58 4.65
N GLN A 464 18.38 21.76 4.74
CA GLN A 464 19.75 22.21 5.00
C GLN A 464 20.65 21.92 3.80
N ILE A 465 21.51 22.88 3.46
CA ILE A 465 22.52 22.72 2.43
C ILE A 465 23.67 21.90 3.00
N VAL A 466 23.91 20.71 2.44
CA VAL A 466 24.98 19.80 2.87
C VAL A 466 25.58 19.06 1.69
N ASN A 467 26.85 18.69 1.81
CA ASN A 467 27.50 17.72 0.93
C ASN A 467 27.74 16.42 1.71
N LEU A 468 27.02 15.35 1.37
CA LEU A 468 27.15 14.05 2.06
C LEU A 468 28.56 13.44 1.97
N ASN A 469 29.41 13.93 1.06
CA ASN A 469 30.81 13.49 0.93
C ASN A 469 31.78 14.19 1.88
N ASP A 470 31.35 15.22 2.61
CA ASP A 470 32.23 15.94 3.54
C ASP A 470 32.75 15.01 4.64
N ALA A 471 34.01 15.20 5.00
CA ALA A 471 34.71 14.31 5.93
C ALA A 471 34.17 14.37 7.36
N ASP A 472 33.55 15.49 7.76
CA ASP A 472 32.94 15.67 9.08
C ASP A 472 31.57 14.99 9.21
N LEU A 473 30.99 14.52 8.11
CA LEU A 473 29.73 13.75 8.09
C LEU A 473 29.94 12.24 8.07
N LYS A 474 31.20 11.78 8.08
CA LYS A 474 31.55 10.37 7.96
C LYS A 474 32.17 9.89 9.28
N PRO A 475 31.67 8.82 9.90
CA PRO A 475 32.35 8.23 11.04
C PRO A 475 33.73 7.69 10.64
N GLU A 476 34.60 7.47 11.63
CA GLU A 476 35.94 6.96 11.39
C GLU A 476 35.89 5.62 10.63
N GLY A 477 36.60 5.53 9.51
CA GLY A 477 36.66 4.31 8.70
C GLY A 477 35.47 4.09 7.76
N TRP A 478 34.50 5.02 7.68
CA TRP A 478 33.30 4.91 6.83
C TRP A 478 33.58 4.47 5.38
N ASP A 479 34.52 5.15 4.72
CA ASP A 479 34.84 4.88 3.31
C ASP A 479 35.50 3.49 3.10
N SER A 480 35.95 2.85 4.17
CA SER A 480 36.56 1.51 4.18
C SER A 480 35.70 0.44 4.87
N VAL A 481 34.44 0.74 5.19
CA VAL A 481 33.51 -0.24 5.76
C VAL A 481 33.40 -1.45 4.84
N MET A 482 33.67 -2.62 5.40
CA MET A 482 33.55 -3.90 4.70
C MET A 482 32.18 -4.49 4.98
N LYS A 483 31.45 -4.83 3.91
CA LYS A 483 30.17 -5.52 4.05
C LYS A 483 30.37 -7.03 4.23
N PRO A 484 29.53 -7.71 5.04
CA PRO A 484 29.50 -9.17 5.12
C PRO A 484 29.34 -9.78 3.72
N SER A 485 30.06 -10.85 3.41
CA SER A 485 29.96 -11.50 2.09
C SER A 485 28.56 -12.08 1.88
N LEU A 486 28.01 -11.90 0.68
CA LEU A 486 26.75 -12.51 0.25
C LEU A 486 27.02 -13.21 -1.08
N SER A 487 26.88 -14.55 -1.12
CA SER A 487 27.20 -15.32 -2.33
C SER A 487 26.00 -15.48 -3.25
N ALA A 488 24.82 -15.66 -2.65
CA ALA A 488 23.53 -15.75 -3.33
C ALA A 488 22.43 -15.13 -2.47
N ALA A 489 21.28 -14.78 -3.08
CA ALA A 489 20.16 -14.18 -2.35
C ALA A 489 19.51 -15.17 -1.37
N GLU A 490 19.59 -16.47 -1.61
CA GLU A 490 19.04 -17.52 -0.73
C GLU A 490 19.82 -17.67 0.60
N ASP A 491 21.02 -17.10 0.67
CA ASP A 491 21.80 -16.97 1.92
C ASP A 491 21.20 -15.94 2.88
N ILE A 492 20.28 -15.11 2.40
CA ILE A 492 19.64 -14.08 3.20
C ILE A 492 18.73 -14.71 4.26
N SER A 493 18.74 -14.09 5.44
CA SER A 493 17.81 -14.26 6.55
C SER A 493 17.59 -12.87 7.15
N VAL A 494 16.34 -12.42 7.15
CA VAL A 494 15.96 -11.04 7.48
C VAL A 494 15.36 -10.97 8.87
N TYR A 495 15.80 -9.98 9.65
CA TYR A 495 15.24 -9.62 10.95
C TYR A 495 14.67 -8.19 10.91
N GLU A 496 13.35 -8.07 10.94
CA GLU A 496 12.64 -6.79 10.84
C GLU A 496 12.55 -6.09 12.20
N LEU A 497 13.12 -4.90 12.31
CA LEU A 497 13.35 -4.18 13.56
C LEU A 497 12.99 -2.70 13.44
N HIS A 498 12.32 -2.17 14.46
CA HIS A 498 12.07 -0.74 14.61
C HIS A 498 13.16 -0.09 15.48
N VAL A 499 13.67 1.08 15.07
CA VAL A 499 14.78 1.79 15.74
C VAL A 499 14.46 2.10 17.21
N ARG A 500 13.22 2.50 17.49
CA ARG A 500 12.79 2.81 18.85
C ARG A 500 12.60 1.55 19.70
N ASP A 501 11.94 0.53 19.14
CA ASP A 501 11.69 -0.75 19.82
C ASP A 501 12.99 -1.40 20.30
N PHE A 502 14.05 -1.25 19.51
CA PHE A 502 15.36 -1.83 19.75
C PHE A 502 15.98 -1.43 21.09
N SER A 503 15.77 -0.19 21.54
CA SER A 503 16.59 0.35 22.64
C SER A 503 15.85 1.22 23.65
N ILE A 504 14.59 1.61 23.42
CA ILE A 504 13.90 2.55 24.32
C ILE A 504 13.76 2.01 25.77
N LYS A 505 13.65 0.68 25.93
CA LYS A 505 13.64 -0.02 27.22
C LYS A 505 15.02 -0.54 27.68
N ASP A 506 16.07 -0.39 26.89
CA ASP A 506 17.40 -0.93 27.23
C ASP A 506 18.15 -0.01 28.19
N ASP A 507 18.09 -0.33 29.49
CA ASP A 507 18.74 0.45 30.54
C ASP A 507 20.28 0.43 30.50
N THR A 508 20.88 -0.42 29.66
CA THR A 508 22.33 -0.47 29.43
C THR A 508 22.82 0.51 28.37
N VAL A 509 21.90 1.07 27.57
CA VAL A 509 22.15 2.17 26.63
C VAL A 509 22.00 3.50 27.38
N SER A 510 22.80 4.50 26.99
CA SER A 510 22.73 5.85 27.54
C SER A 510 21.35 6.46 27.32
N GLU A 511 20.85 7.22 28.31
CA GLU A 511 19.49 7.78 28.27
C GLU A 511 19.24 8.62 27.00
N THR A 512 20.26 9.34 26.53
CA THR A 512 20.18 10.17 25.31
C THR A 512 20.14 9.35 24.04
N ALA A 513 20.78 8.18 24.00
CA ALA A 513 20.82 7.32 22.82
C ALA A 513 19.62 6.35 22.72
N ARG A 514 18.84 6.16 23.80
CA ARG A 514 17.67 5.27 23.76
C ARG A 514 16.65 5.73 22.71
N GLY A 515 16.25 4.78 21.88
CA GLY A 515 15.36 4.98 20.74
C GLY A 515 15.95 5.82 19.61
N THR A 516 17.27 5.80 19.42
CA THR A 516 17.98 6.51 18.33
C THR A 516 18.87 5.56 17.54
N PHE A 517 19.39 6.03 16.40
CA PHE A 517 20.44 5.34 15.65
C PHE A 517 21.72 5.12 16.48
N ALA A 518 22.06 6.04 17.39
CA ALA A 518 23.26 5.94 18.23
C ALA A 518 23.26 4.69 19.14
N ALA A 519 22.08 4.17 19.51
CA ALA A 519 21.96 2.98 20.36
C ALA A 519 22.65 1.73 19.78
N PHE A 520 22.72 1.62 18.45
CA PHE A 520 23.36 0.50 17.77
C PHE A 520 24.89 0.49 17.93
N ALA A 521 25.50 1.63 18.30
CA ALA A 521 26.94 1.76 18.48
C ALA A 521 27.39 1.69 19.97
N GLU A 522 26.47 1.74 20.93
CA GLU A 522 26.82 1.79 22.37
C GLU A 522 27.02 0.42 23.04
N GLY A 523 26.79 -0.70 22.33
CA GLY A 523 27.03 -2.04 22.87
C GLY A 523 26.06 -2.47 23.98
N GLY A 524 24.82 -1.98 23.96
CA GLY A 524 23.75 -2.39 24.86
C GLY A 524 23.27 -3.83 24.66
N ARG A 525 22.32 -4.29 25.48
CA ARG A 525 21.75 -5.65 25.39
C ARG A 525 21.18 -5.95 24.01
N GLY A 526 20.50 -4.98 23.38
CA GLY A 526 20.00 -5.13 22.01
C GLY A 526 21.12 -5.42 21.00
N SER A 527 22.24 -4.68 21.08
CA SER A 527 23.39 -4.88 20.19
C SER A 527 24.07 -6.23 20.42
N LEU A 528 24.22 -6.65 21.68
CA LEU A 528 24.75 -7.97 22.02
C LEU A 528 23.85 -9.09 21.51
N HIS A 529 22.53 -8.93 21.63
CA HIS A 529 21.55 -9.88 21.09
C HIS A 529 21.65 -10.01 19.57
N LEU A 530 21.72 -8.89 18.84
CA LEU A 530 21.92 -8.92 17.39
C LEU A 530 23.24 -9.61 17.00
N ALA A 531 24.33 -9.35 17.74
CA ALA A 531 25.60 -10.02 17.51
C ALA A 531 25.53 -11.54 17.78
N GLU A 532 24.75 -11.99 18.77
CA GLU A 532 24.49 -13.41 19.01
C GLU A 532 23.70 -14.06 17.87
N LEU A 533 22.68 -13.37 17.34
CA LEU A 533 21.90 -13.85 16.19
C LEU A 533 22.77 -13.89 14.91
N ALA A 534 23.59 -12.87 14.68
CA ALA A 534 24.55 -12.83 13.57
C ALA A 534 25.54 -13.99 13.66
N ALA A 535 26.09 -14.26 14.85
CA ALA A 535 26.99 -15.39 15.08
C ALA A 535 26.30 -16.76 14.87
N ALA A 536 24.98 -16.85 15.08
CA ALA A 536 24.19 -18.04 14.76
C ALA A 536 23.87 -18.16 13.26
N GLY A 537 24.01 -17.08 12.48
CA GLY A 537 23.84 -17.06 11.03
C GLY A 537 22.71 -16.16 10.50
N LEU A 538 22.25 -15.19 11.31
CA LEU A 538 21.44 -14.08 10.80
C LEU A 538 22.32 -13.20 9.90
N THR A 539 21.75 -12.69 8.79
CA THR A 539 22.54 -11.93 7.81
C THR A 539 22.07 -10.50 7.61
N HIS A 540 20.77 -10.19 7.79
CA HIS A 540 20.22 -8.87 7.49
C HIS A 540 19.32 -8.35 8.62
N VAL A 541 19.42 -7.05 8.88
CA VAL A 541 18.44 -6.29 9.67
C VAL A 541 17.66 -5.39 8.73
N HIS A 542 16.35 -5.60 8.65
CA HIS A 542 15.42 -4.71 7.96
C HIS A 542 14.91 -3.69 8.96
N LEU A 543 15.28 -2.43 8.76
CA LEU A 543 14.77 -1.33 9.56
C LEU A 543 13.42 -0.87 9.02
N LEU A 544 12.40 -0.83 9.88
CA LEU A 544 11.19 -0.04 9.64
C LEU A 544 11.55 1.40 9.23
N PRO A 545 10.61 2.19 8.65
CA PRO A 545 10.88 3.52 8.12
C PRO A 545 11.87 4.34 8.96
N ALA A 546 13.02 4.63 8.35
CA ALA A 546 14.11 5.38 8.96
C ALA A 546 14.49 6.63 8.13
N PHE A 547 13.70 6.91 7.09
CA PHE A 547 13.65 8.20 6.42
C PHE A 547 12.74 9.16 7.21
N ASP A 548 12.82 10.46 6.92
CA ASP A 548 12.02 11.50 7.56
C ASP A 548 10.51 11.32 7.31
N PHE A 549 9.76 11.12 8.40
CA PHE A 549 8.31 10.93 8.40
C PHE A 549 7.57 11.95 9.27
N ALA A 550 6.29 12.16 9.00
CA ALA A 550 5.55 13.31 9.54
C ALA A 550 4.98 13.14 10.96
N THR A 551 4.90 11.93 11.48
CA THR A 551 4.01 11.55 12.59
C THR A 551 4.64 11.48 13.96
N VAL A 552 5.91 11.85 14.11
CA VAL A 552 6.57 12.03 15.42
C VAL A 552 7.20 13.42 15.49
N ASN A 553 7.00 14.10 16.61
CA ASN A 553 7.69 15.37 16.86
C ASN A 553 9.17 15.10 17.19
N GLU A 554 10.07 15.64 16.38
CA GLU A 554 11.52 15.48 16.54
C GLU A 554 12.06 16.19 17.79
N ASP A 555 11.35 17.18 18.36
CA ASP A 555 11.72 17.80 19.64
C ASP A 555 11.36 16.88 20.81
N ARG A 556 12.39 16.15 21.29
CA ARG A 556 12.29 15.25 22.45
C ARG A 556 11.71 15.91 23.71
N SER A 557 11.86 17.23 23.87
CA SER A 557 11.33 17.94 25.04
C SER A 557 9.81 18.18 24.98
N ALA A 558 9.20 18.05 23.79
CA ALA A 558 7.76 18.15 23.58
C ALA A 558 7.03 16.81 23.78
N LEU A 559 7.77 15.69 23.76
CA LEU A 559 7.21 14.35 23.83
C LEU A 559 6.59 14.04 25.20
N LYS A 560 5.43 13.38 25.17
CA LYS A 560 4.77 12.83 26.35
C LYS A 560 5.14 11.35 26.52
N THR A 561 5.06 10.87 27.76
CA THR A 561 5.22 9.46 28.08
C THR A 561 4.10 9.01 29.00
N THR A 562 3.68 7.76 28.88
CA THR A 562 2.89 7.13 29.93
C THR A 562 3.79 6.88 31.14
N GLY A 563 3.25 7.05 32.36
CA GLY A 563 3.96 6.60 33.56
C GLY A 563 4.04 5.07 33.61
N ASP A 564 4.39 4.52 34.76
CA ASP A 564 4.29 3.07 34.96
C ASP A 564 2.81 2.62 34.96
N LEU A 565 2.40 1.94 33.89
CA LEU A 565 1.04 1.42 33.72
C LEU A 565 0.87 -0.01 34.26
N SER A 566 1.92 -0.62 34.81
CA SER A 566 1.86 -1.99 35.37
C SER A 566 1.01 -2.09 36.65
N VAL A 567 0.55 -0.95 37.16
CA VAL A 567 -0.36 -0.85 38.32
C VAL A 567 -1.78 -1.33 38.01
N TYR A 568 -2.16 -1.38 36.73
CA TYR A 568 -3.48 -1.83 36.28
C TYR A 568 -3.52 -3.34 36.06
N ALA A 569 -4.72 -3.91 35.94
CA ALA A 569 -4.88 -5.34 35.71
C ALA A 569 -4.40 -5.74 34.30
N ALA A 570 -4.01 -7.00 34.12
CA ALA A 570 -3.54 -7.54 32.84
C ALA A 570 -4.51 -7.37 31.67
N ASP A 571 -5.81 -7.35 31.98
CA ASP A 571 -6.94 -7.25 31.05
C ASP A 571 -7.69 -5.91 31.16
N SER A 572 -7.08 -4.90 31.80
CA SER A 572 -7.68 -3.57 31.96
C SER A 572 -7.74 -2.78 30.64
N THR A 573 -8.68 -1.85 30.55
CA THR A 573 -8.76 -0.85 29.46
C THR A 573 -7.99 0.43 29.80
N GLU A 574 -7.49 0.54 31.03
CA GLU A 574 -6.81 1.73 31.57
C GLU A 574 -5.45 1.97 30.90
N GLN A 575 -4.68 0.92 30.59
CA GLN A 575 -3.39 1.06 29.92
C GLN A 575 -3.55 1.65 28.52
N GLN A 576 -4.41 1.05 27.69
CA GLN A 576 -4.67 1.58 26.35
C GLN A 576 -5.30 2.96 26.38
N ALA A 577 -6.17 3.26 27.37
CA ALA A 577 -6.74 4.60 27.50
C ALA A 577 -5.65 5.65 27.80
N ALA A 578 -4.65 5.30 28.61
CA ALA A 578 -3.53 6.18 28.92
C ALA A 578 -2.59 6.40 27.72
N VAL A 579 -2.31 5.33 26.95
CA VAL A 579 -1.52 5.43 25.70
C VAL A 579 -2.29 6.23 24.65
N ASN A 580 -3.56 5.88 24.39
CA ASN A 580 -4.41 6.56 23.42
C ASN A 580 -4.59 8.05 23.71
N ALA A 581 -4.51 8.47 24.98
CA ALA A 581 -4.59 9.88 25.35
C ALA A 581 -3.37 10.71 24.94
N ILE A 582 -2.25 10.08 24.58
CA ILE A 582 -1.00 10.77 24.23
C ILE A 582 -0.33 10.26 22.95
N ARG A 583 -0.87 9.27 22.26
CA ARG A 583 -0.18 8.56 21.16
C ARG A 583 0.27 9.48 20.00
N ASP A 584 -0.46 10.56 19.74
CA ASP A 584 -0.08 11.57 18.73
C ASP A 584 0.91 12.64 19.26
N GLU A 585 1.34 12.52 20.52
CA GLU A 585 2.24 13.42 21.23
C GLU A 585 3.40 12.67 21.91
N ASP A 586 3.52 11.35 21.70
CA ASP A 586 4.63 10.54 22.21
C ASP A 586 5.73 10.38 21.15
N GLY A 587 6.79 9.63 21.48
CA GLY A 587 7.93 9.44 20.59
C GLY A 587 7.80 8.29 19.61
N PHE A 588 6.60 7.75 19.38
CA PHE A 588 6.39 6.48 18.69
C PHE A 588 5.46 6.60 17.48
N ASN A 589 5.95 6.19 16.33
CA ASN A 589 5.17 5.73 15.19
C ASN A 589 6.00 4.69 14.43
N TRP A 590 5.39 3.82 13.64
CA TRP A 590 6.16 2.99 12.69
C TRP A 590 6.82 3.81 11.58
N GLY A 591 6.26 4.97 11.22
CA GLY A 591 6.85 5.91 10.27
C GLY A 591 6.46 5.68 8.80
N TYR A 592 5.40 4.92 8.52
CA TYR A 592 4.81 4.79 7.17
C TYR A 592 4.03 6.06 6.77
N ASP A 593 4.63 7.23 7.01
CA ASP A 593 4.03 8.55 6.78
C ASP A 593 5.06 9.49 6.12
N PRO A 594 5.47 9.23 4.86
CA PRO A 594 6.63 9.90 4.28
C PRO A 594 6.47 11.42 4.19
N LEU A 595 7.52 12.12 4.61
CA LEU A 595 7.67 13.55 4.45
C LEU A 595 8.83 13.87 3.49
N HIS A 596 10.05 13.44 3.81
CA HIS A 596 11.20 13.48 2.88
C HIS A 596 11.83 12.10 2.70
N PHE A 597 11.84 11.59 1.47
CA PHE A 597 12.32 10.24 1.18
C PHE A 597 13.83 10.02 1.36
N THR A 598 14.65 11.09 1.36
CA THR A 598 16.13 10.99 1.26
C THR A 598 16.88 11.60 2.45
N VAL A 599 16.22 11.74 3.60
CA VAL A 599 16.84 12.25 4.83
C VAL A 599 16.57 11.25 5.96
N PRO A 600 17.55 10.90 6.82
CA PRO A 600 17.28 10.12 8.01
C PRO A 600 16.26 10.80 8.93
N GLU A 601 15.44 10.01 9.61
CA GLU A 601 14.47 10.49 10.60
C GLU A 601 15.16 11.24 11.75
N GLY A 602 14.67 12.45 12.09
CA GLY A 602 15.31 13.26 13.13
C GLY A 602 14.93 12.86 14.55
N SER A 603 13.74 12.31 14.78
CA SER A 603 13.36 11.82 16.12
C SER A 603 14.23 10.64 16.58
N TYR A 604 14.83 9.91 15.62
CA TYR A 604 15.83 8.87 15.84
C TYR A 604 17.26 9.40 15.93
N SER A 605 17.47 10.71 15.96
CA SER A 605 18.77 11.30 16.27
C SER A 605 18.85 11.82 17.70
N THR A 606 20.06 11.89 18.25
CA THR A 606 20.28 12.56 19.54
C THR A 606 20.20 14.08 19.44
N ASP A 607 20.40 14.63 18.24
CA ASP A 607 20.18 16.04 17.90
C ASP A 607 19.51 16.14 16.52
N PRO A 608 18.20 16.43 16.45
CA PRO A 608 17.49 16.55 15.18
C PRO A 608 17.92 17.79 14.38
N GLU A 609 18.66 18.74 14.94
CA GLU A 609 18.99 19.98 14.24
C GLU A 609 20.16 19.80 13.26
N GLY A 610 19.82 19.49 12.00
CA GLY A 610 20.77 19.43 10.90
C GLY A 610 21.46 18.07 10.74
N VAL A 611 22.77 18.03 10.96
CA VAL A 611 23.64 16.99 10.37
C VAL A 611 23.87 15.76 11.24
N GLN A 612 23.56 15.82 12.53
CA GLN A 612 23.86 14.73 13.47
C GLN A 612 23.15 13.43 13.06
N ARG A 613 21.90 13.51 12.58
CA ARG A 613 21.14 12.39 12.02
C ARG A 613 21.86 11.64 10.88
N ILE A 614 22.69 12.33 10.10
CA ILE A 614 23.48 11.72 9.01
C ILE A 614 24.60 10.86 9.59
N ILE A 615 25.31 11.40 10.58
CA ILE A 615 26.45 10.75 11.22
C ILE A 615 25.97 9.50 11.95
N GLU A 616 24.93 9.63 12.77
CA GLU A 616 24.42 8.53 13.60
C GLU A 616 23.81 7.41 12.75
N PHE A 617 23.14 7.73 11.64
CA PHE A 617 22.67 6.70 10.71
C PHE A 617 23.86 5.92 10.11
N ARG A 618 24.93 6.62 9.70
CA ARG A 618 26.15 5.97 9.19
C ARG A 618 26.84 5.13 10.26
N GLU A 619 26.90 5.61 11.50
CA GLU A 619 27.45 4.86 12.64
C GLU A 619 26.64 3.59 12.93
N MET A 620 25.31 3.66 12.86
CA MET A 620 24.43 2.48 12.95
C MET A 620 24.76 1.46 11.85
N VAL A 621 24.80 1.90 10.58
CA VAL A 621 25.11 0.99 9.45
C VAL A 621 26.49 0.36 9.60
N GLN A 622 27.49 1.15 10.02
CA GLN A 622 28.85 0.67 10.28
C GLN A 622 28.86 -0.37 11.41
N SER A 623 28.19 -0.09 12.53
CA SER A 623 28.11 -1.00 13.68
C SER A 623 27.46 -2.33 13.32
N LEU A 624 26.34 -2.30 12.58
CA LEU A 624 25.68 -3.52 12.09
C LEU A 624 26.60 -4.31 11.14
N SER A 625 27.31 -3.62 10.23
CA SER A 625 28.28 -4.26 9.32
C SER A 625 29.41 -4.94 10.10
N ASP A 626 29.94 -4.28 11.14
CA ASP A 626 30.99 -4.83 12.01
C ASP A 626 30.52 -6.05 12.81
N MET A 627 29.22 -6.17 13.10
CA MET A 627 28.61 -7.37 13.72
C MET A 627 28.42 -8.53 12.73
N GLY A 628 28.62 -8.30 11.43
CA GLY A 628 28.34 -9.29 10.39
C GLY A 628 26.94 -9.19 9.78
N LEU A 629 26.23 -8.08 10.00
CA LEU A 629 24.86 -7.85 9.52
C LEU A 629 24.83 -6.80 8.40
N ARG A 630 24.05 -7.07 7.36
CA ARG A 630 23.67 -6.12 6.31
C ARG A 630 22.42 -5.35 6.72
N VAL A 631 22.24 -4.16 6.16
CA VAL A 631 21.11 -3.27 6.49
C VAL A 631 20.16 -3.18 5.31
N VAL A 632 18.90 -3.56 5.52
CA VAL A 632 17.79 -3.30 4.62
C VAL A 632 16.99 -2.12 5.15
N MET A 633 16.57 -1.23 4.25
CA MET A 633 15.69 -0.11 4.60
C MET A 633 14.29 -0.35 4.05
N ASP A 634 13.27 -0.15 4.90
CA ASP A 634 11.89 -0.02 4.44
C ASP A 634 11.73 1.30 3.68
N VAL A 635 11.22 1.22 2.45
CA VAL A 635 10.99 2.38 1.60
C VAL A 635 9.52 2.47 1.21
N VAL A 636 8.96 3.65 1.41
CA VAL A 636 7.52 3.90 1.27
C VAL A 636 7.30 4.93 0.18
N TYR A 637 7.58 4.55 -1.07
CA TYR A 637 7.41 5.46 -2.21
C TYR A 637 5.98 5.49 -2.74
N ASN A 638 5.08 4.61 -2.28
CA ASN A 638 3.74 4.42 -2.83
C ASN A 638 2.74 5.52 -2.40
N HIS A 639 3.05 6.30 -1.37
CA HIS A 639 2.25 7.44 -0.93
C HIS A 639 3.11 8.52 -0.23
N THR A 640 2.49 9.65 0.10
CA THR A 640 3.01 10.65 1.04
C THR A 640 2.04 10.85 2.20
N SER A 641 2.53 11.40 3.31
CA SER A 641 1.71 11.73 4.48
C SER A 641 0.60 12.75 4.20
N SER A 642 0.82 13.67 3.25
CA SER A 642 -0.24 14.58 2.76
C SER A 642 0.00 15.13 1.36
N PHE A 643 -0.97 15.91 0.87
CA PHE A 643 -1.07 16.43 -0.50
C PHE A 643 -1.71 17.83 -0.52
N ALA A 644 -2.00 18.38 -1.70
CA ALA A 644 -2.66 19.65 -1.89
C ALA A 644 -2.03 20.81 -1.10
N GLN A 645 -2.79 21.44 -0.21
CA GLN A 645 -2.36 22.61 0.56
C GLN A 645 -2.25 22.33 2.05
N TYR A 646 -2.28 21.06 2.47
CA TYR A 646 -2.03 20.68 3.87
C TYR A 646 -0.61 21.09 4.30
N ASP A 647 -0.43 21.39 5.59
CA ASP A 647 0.79 22.01 6.11
C ASP A 647 2.07 21.21 5.78
N ASN A 648 2.03 19.89 5.98
CA ASN A 648 3.13 18.95 5.68
C ASN A 648 3.19 18.48 4.21
N SER A 649 2.40 19.07 3.29
CA SER A 649 2.51 18.73 1.87
C SER A 649 3.68 19.45 1.22
N ILE A 650 4.53 18.71 0.51
CA ILE A 650 5.71 19.23 -0.19
C ILE A 650 5.52 19.14 -1.70
N LEU A 651 5.45 17.91 -2.21
CA LEU A 651 5.43 17.63 -3.66
C LEU A 651 4.28 18.35 -4.37
N ASP A 652 3.08 18.28 -3.81
CA ASP A 652 1.87 18.82 -4.42
C ASP A 652 1.75 20.34 -4.28
N LYS A 653 2.50 20.97 -3.35
CA LYS A 653 2.63 22.43 -3.29
C LYS A 653 3.60 22.99 -4.34
N ILE A 654 4.50 22.15 -4.87
CA ILE A 654 5.48 22.54 -5.89
C ILE A 654 4.93 22.31 -7.30
N VAL A 655 4.40 21.10 -7.57
CA VAL A 655 3.79 20.76 -8.86
C VAL A 655 2.42 20.12 -8.62
N PRO A 656 1.39 20.94 -8.38
CA PRO A 656 0.05 20.47 -8.04
C PRO A 656 -0.51 19.49 -9.06
N GLY A 657 -0.97 18.32 -8.58
CA GLY A 657 -1.63 17.28 -9.35
C GLY A 657 -0.69 16.40 -10.19
N TYR A 658 0.63 16.49 -9.97
CA TYR A 658 1.63 15.69 -10.70
C TYR A 658 2.12 14.47 -9.91
N TYR A 659 2.62 14.65 -8.68
CA TYR A 659 3.28 13.55 -7.96
C TYR A 659 2.30 12.52 -7.39
N HIS A 660 1.02 12.86 -7.30
CA HIS A 660 -0.04 12.00 -6.77
C HIS A 660 -0.89 11.39 -7.88
N ARG A 661 -1.30 10.13 -7.68
CA ARG A 661 -2.24 9.47 -8.57
C ARG A 661 -3.64 10.02 -8.31
N ARG A 662 -4.40 10.24 -9.38
CA ARG A 662 -5.73 10.84 -9.33
C ARG A 662 -6.77 9.97 -10.04
N ASN A 663 -7.99 9.99 -9.51
CA ASN A 663 -9.13 9.29 -10.09
C ASN A 663 -9.67 10.02 -11.35
N GLY A 664 -10.73 9.48 -11.95
CA GLY A 664 -11.35 10.06 -13.16
C GLY A 664 -12.00 11.44 -12.96
N GLU A 665 -12.20 11.87 -11.72
CA GLU A 665 -12.75 13.18 -11.35
C GLU A 665 -11.67 14.17 -10.93
N GLY A 666 -10.42 13.70 -10.79
CA GLY A 666 -9.28 14.52 -10.38
C GLY A 666 -9.02 14.54 -8.86
N TYR A 667 -9.69 13.71 -8.07
CA TYR A 667 -9.35 13.54 -6.65
C TYR A 667 -8.13 12.63 -6.48
N VAL A 668 -7.33 12.87 -5.45
CA VAL A 668 -6.17 12.03 -5.11
C VAL A 668 -6.66 10.66 -4.64
N GLU A 669 -6.05 9.60 -5.15
CA GLU A 669 -6.34 8.22 -4.74
C GLU A 669 -5.74 7.95 -3.35
N MET A 670 -6.49 7.23 -2.50
CA MET A 670 -6.13 7.01 -1.09
C MET A 670 -6.04 5.52 -0.72
N SER A 671 -5.92 4.63 -1.71
CA SER A 671 -6.05 3.19 -1.50
C SER A 671 -4.93 2.58 -0.65
N SER A 672 -3.75 3.21 -0.60
CA SER A 672 -2.62 2.77 0.22
C SER A 672 -2.86 2.94 1.71
N CYS A 673 -3.55 4.04 2.09
CA CYS A 673 -3.92 4.55 3.42
C CYS A 673 -3.90 6.09 3.40
N CYS A 674 -2.97 6.65 2.60
CA CYS A 674 -2.64 8.06 2.51
C CYS A 674 -2.60 8.49 1.03
N ALA A 675 -1.98 9.64 0.71
CA ALA A 675 -2.00 10.21 -0.63
C ALA A 675 -1.13 9.42 -1.62
N ASN A 676 -1.73 8.54 -2.42
CA ASN A 676 -1.00 7.68 -3.34
C ASN A 676 -0.12 8.50 -4.30
N THR A 677 1.15 8.13 -4.42
CA THR A 677 2.04 8.69 -5.44
C THR A 677 1.78 8.05 -6.80
N ALA A 678 2.22 8.72 -7.86
CA ALA A 678 2.16 8.22 -9.23
C ALA A 678 3.56 7.94 -9.77
N SER A 679 4.18 6.82 -9.39
CA SER A 679 5.53 6.45 -9.89
C SER A 679 5.57 6.15 -11.39
N GLU A 680 4.43 6.00 -12.05
CA GLU A 680 4.32 5.96 -13.51
C GLU A 680 4.59 7.33 -14.18
N HIS A 681 4.66 8.42 -13.40
CA HIS A 681 5.09 9.73 -13.87
C HIS A 681 6.61 9.86 -13.78
N THR A 682 7.21 10.38 -14.84
CA THR A 682 8.67 10.32 -15.07
C THR A 682 9.48 10.93 -13.92
N MET A 683 9.05 12.07 -13.38
CA MET A 683 9.79 12.77 -12.32
C MET A 683 9.54 12.21 -10.92
N MET A 684 8.43 11.49 -10.70
CA MET A 684 8.22 10.72 -9.46
C MET A 684 9.09 9.45 -9.46
N GLU A 685 9.17 8.73 -10.59
CA GLU A 685 10.13 7.63 -10.75
C GLU A 685 11.58 8.12 -10.54
N LYS A 686 11.94 9.26 -11.13
CA LYS A 686 13.27 9.84 -10.93
C LYS A 686 13.55 10.15 -9.46
N LEU A 687 12.60 10.77 -8.75
CA LEU A 687 12.76 11.05 -7.31
C LEU A 687 13.00 9.76 -6.51
N MET A 688 12.22 8.72 -6.79
CA MET A 688 12.39 7.40 -6.19
C MET A 688 13.80 6.83 -6.46
N ARG A 689 14.23 6.81 -7.73
CA ARG A 689 15.54 6.25 -8.13
C ARG A 689 16.71 7.03 -7.56
N ASP A 690 16.65 8.37 -7.60
CA ASP A 690 17.70 9.24 -7.06
C ASP A 690 17.81 9.11 -5.52
N SER A 691 16.67 9.01 -4.83
CA SER A 691 16.62 8.73 -3.38
C SER A 691 17.30 7.39 -3.06
N MET A 692 16.89 6.31 -3.73
CA MET A 692 17.46 4.97 -3.51
C MET A 692 18.96 4.91 -3.80
N LYS A 693 19.42 5.56 -4.87
CA LYS A 693 20.85 5.67 -5.15
C LYS A 693 21.60 6.41 -4.04
N THR A 694 20.98 7.42 -3.43
CA THR A 694 21.58 8.14 -2.29
C THR A 694 21.68 7.23 -1.08
N TRP A 695 20.64 6.48 -0.74
CA TRP A 695 20.68 5.48 0.35
C TRP A 695 21.74 4.40 0.12
N ALA A 696 21.83 3.86 -1.09
CA ALA A 696 22.83 2.86 -1.45
C ALA A 696 24.25 3.41 -1.37
N THR A 697 24.52 4.60 -1.90
CA THR A 697 25.91 5.11 -2.04
C THR A 697 26.38 5.92 -0.83
N ALA A 698 25.56 6.86 -0.35
CA ALA A 698 25.93 7.77 0.73
C ALA A 698 25.76 7.15 2.12
N TYR A 699 24.82 6.20 2.26
CA TYR A 699 24.50 5.52 3.52
C TYR A 699 24.81 4.03 3.51
N LYS A 700 25.32 3.48 2.39
CA LYS A 700 25.75 2.08 2.27
C LYS A 700 24.67 1.08 2.72
N VAL A 701 23.41 1.37 2.39
CA VAL A 701 22.28 0.44 2.58
C VAL A 701 22.47 -0.75 1.64
N ASP A 702 22.22 -1.96 2.14
CA ASP A 702 22.51 -3.25 1.48
C ASP A 702 21.28 -3.90 0.84
N GLY A 703 20.09 -3.32 1.00
CA GLY A 703 18.86 -3.80 0.39
C GLY A 703 17.67 -2.91 0.69
N PHE A 704 16.58 -3.13 -0.02
CA PHE A 704 15.36 -2.31 0.12
C PHE A 704 14.11 -3.19 0.14
N ARG A 705 13.25 -2.94 1.13
CA ARG A 705 11.90 -3.48 1.19
C ARG A 705 10.93 -2.41 0.71
N PHE A 706 10.24 -2.66 -0.39
CA PHE A 706 9.20 -1.77 -0.91
C PHE A 706 7.86 -2.03 -0.22
N ASP A 707 7.41 -1.05 0.55
CA ASP A 707 6.05 -0.98 1.06
C ASP A 707 5.05 -0.88 -0.10
N LEU A 708 3.97 -1.66 -0.01
CA LEU A 708 2.92 -1.77 -1.03
C LEU A 708 3.47 -1.75 -2.47
N MET A 709 4.48 -2.57 -2.75
CA MET A 709 5.18 -2.63 -4.04
C MET A 709 4.22 -2.75 -5.25
N GLY A 710 3.05 -3.38 -5.08
CA GLY A 710 1.99 -3.46 -6.09
C GLY A 710 1.50 -2.11 -6.64
N HIS A 711 1.64 -1.01 -5.90
CA HIS A 711 1.29 0.35 -6.32
C HIS A 711 2.34 1.02 -7.21
N HIS A 712 3.43 0.31 -7.50
CA HIS A 712 4.43 0.67 -8.49
C HIS A 712 4.32 -0.21 -9.74
N SER A 713 4.75 0.32 -10.88
CA SER A 713 4.85 -0.52 -12.08
C SER A 713 6.01 -1.51 -11.94
N LYS A 714 5.87 -2.69 -12.55
CA LYS A 714 6.96 -3.66 -12.68
C LYS A 714 8.20 -3.02 -13.30
N GLU A 715 8.02 -2.15 -14.28
CA GLU A 715 9.13 -1.45 -14.94
C GLU A 715 9.89 -0.51 -13.98
N ASN A 716 9.18 0.22 -13.10
CA ASN A 716 9.85 1.06 -12.10
C ASN A 716 10.78 0.23 -11.20
N ILE A 717 10.31 -0.91 -10.71
CA ILE A 717 11.10 -1.78 -9.83
C ILE A 717 12.30 -2.39 -10.57
N LEU A 718 12.12 -2.79 -11.84
CA LEU A 718 13.22 -3.30 -12.66
C LEU A 718 14.26 -2.23 -13.00
N ASN A 719 13.84 -0.97 -13.21
CA ASN A 719 14.76 0.14 -13.41
C ASN A 719 15.59 0.42 -12.16
N VAL A 720 14.98 0.38 -10.98
CA VAL A 720 15.72 0.45 -9.70
C VAL A 720 16.68 -0.72 -9.55
N ALA A 721 16.25 -1.95 -9.84
CA ALA A 721 17.12 -3.14 -9.76
C ALA A 721 18.37 -2.97 -10.63
N ALA A 722 18.18 -2.51 -11.88
CA ALA A 722 19.28 -2.24 -12.79
C ALA A 722 20.20 -1.11 -12.31
N ASP A 723 19.65 -0.06 -11.68
CA ASP A 723 20.47 1.01 -11.10
C ASP A 723 21.31 0.53 -9.93
N MET A 724 20.75 -0.32 -9.06
CA MET A 724 21.47 -0.89 -7.93
C MET A 724 22.58 -1.82 -8.42
N GLU A 725 22.28 -2.74 -9.35
CA GLU A 725 23.26 -3.68 -9.93
C GLU A 725 24.44 -2.95 -10.61
N ALA A 726 24.19 -1.76 -11.18
CA ALA A 726 25.22 -0.97 -11.85
C ALA A 726 26.24 -0.30 -10.91
N LEU A 727 25.98 -0.23 -9.60
CA LEU A 727 26.89 0.39 -8.63
C LEU A 727 28.11 -0.50 -8.36
N THR A 728 29.31 0.08 -8.34
CA THR A 728 30.55 -0.67 -8.08
C THR A 728 31.37 -0.10 -6.95
N THR A 729 32.17 -0.95 -6.29
CA THR A 729 33.01 -0.51 -5.17
C THR A 729 34.03 0.56 -5.59
N GLU A 730 34.49 0.50 -6.84
CA GLU A 730 35.49 1.39 -7.42
C GLU A 730 34.95 2.79 -7.72
N THR A 731 33.70 2.89 -8.18
CA THR A 731 33.08 4.17 -8.60
C THR A 731 32.17 4.76 -7.54
N ASP A 732 31.42 3.92 -6.84
CA ASP A 732 30.31 4.33 -5.96
C ASP A 732 30.58 3.94 -4.49
N GLY A 733 31.65 3.18 -4.23
CA GLY A 733 32.03 2.76 -2.88
C GLY A 733 31.18 1.63 -2.29
N VAL A 734 30.32 0.99 -3.09
CA VAL A 734 29.45 -0.12 -2.69
C VAL A 734 29.37 -1.19 -3.79
N ASP A 735 29.20 -2.45 -3.39
CA ASP A 735 28.96 -3.55 -4.33
C ASP A 735 27.45 -3.66 -4.61
N GLY A 736 27.02 -3.08 -5.73
CA GLY A 736 25.64 -3.05 -6.16
C GLY A 736 25.05 -4.42 -6.47
N SER A 737 25.87 -5.39 -6.86
CA SER A 737 25.43 -6.75 -7.19
C SER A 737 24.92 -7.53 -5.97
N ALA A 738 25.27 -7.08 -4.77
CA ALA A 738 24.82 -7.64 -3.51
C ALA A 738 23.64 -6.89 -2.89
N ILE A 739 23.09 -5.86 -3.56
CA ILE A 739 21.91 -5.14 -3.09
C ILE A 739 20.66 -5.94 -3.43
N TYR A 740 19.93 -6.37 -2.41
CA TYR A 740 18.73 -7.18 -2.57
C TYR A 740 17.45 -6.35 -2.50
N LEU A 741 16.51 -6.59 -3.42
CA LEU A 741 15.21 -5.92 -3.47
C LEU A 741 14.09 -6.92 -3.20
N TYR A 742 13.14 -6.52 -2.36
CA TYR A 742 11.89 -7.24 -2.16
C TYR A 742 10.76 -6.29 -1.76
N GLY A 743 9.52 -6.77 -1.73
CA GLY A 743 8.41 -5.94 -1.28
C GLY A 743 7.05 -6.61 -1.25
N GLU A 744 6.05 -5.79 -0.99
CA GLU A 744 4.65 -6.20 -0.87
C GLU A 744 3.92 -6.20 -2.22
N GLY A 745 4.02 -7.31 -2.94
CA GLY A 745 3.40 -7.49 -4.25
C GLY A 745 1.88 -7.72 -4.23
N TRP A 746 1.14 -7.04 -3.35
CA TRP A 746 -0.33 -7.17 -3.23
C TRP A 746 -1.06 -6.59 -4.45
N ASN A 747 -2.29 -7.05 -4.72
CA ASN A 747 -3.07 -6.66 -5.91
C ASN A 747 -4.41 -6.04 -5.49
N PHE A 748 -4.44 -4.71 -5.28
CA PHE A 748 -5.62 -3.98 -4.82
C PHE A 748 -5.56 -2.49 -5.20
N GLY A 749 -6.60 -1.73 -4.85
CA GLY A 749 -6.70 -0.30 -5.14
C GLY A 749 -6.98 0.01 -6.61
N GLU A 750 -6.65 1.22 -7.04
CA GLU A 750 -6.87 1.73 -8.40
C GLU A 750 -5.93 1.11 -9.45
N VAL A 751 -4.88 0.42 -9.01
CA VAL A 751 -3.88 -0.23 -9.87
C VAL A 751 -4.20 -1.69 -10.17
N VAL A 752 -5.17 -2.28 -9.45
CA VAL A 752 -5.53 -3.71 -9.47
C VAL A 752 -5.69 -4.25 -10.89
N ASP A 753 -5.26 -5.51 -11.08
CA ASP A 753 -5.30 -6.20 -12.37
C ASP A 753 -4.72 -5.41 -13.54
N ASP A 754 -3.66 -4.66 -13.25
CA ASP A 754 -2.86 -3.88 -14.19
C ASP A 754 -3.66 -2.72 -14.83
N ALA A 755 -4.66 -2.21 -14.12
CA ALA A 755 -5.59 -1.19 -14.62
C ALA A 755 -4.90 0.13 -15.03
N ARG A 756 -3.80 0.49 -14.36
CA ARG A 756 -3.02 1.70 -14.67
C ARG A 756 -1.73 1.39 -15.44
N PHE A 757 -1.07 0.29 -15.10
CA PHE A 757 0.19 -0.20 -15.66
C PHE A 757 0.36 -1.66 -15.24
N VAL A 758 1.32 -2.38 -15.81
CA VAL A 758 1.69 -3.72 -15.31
C VAL A 758 2.25 -3.57 -13.89
N GLN A 759 1.50 -3.99 -12.88
CA GLN A 759 1.88 -3.83 -11.47
C GLN A 759 3.07 -4.69 -11.11
N ALA A 760 3.87 -4.24 -10.14
CA ALA A 760 4.85 -5.07 -9.45
C ALA A 760 4.19 -6.00 -8.39
N ARG A 761 3.09 -6.66 -8.77
CA ARG A 761 2.40 -7.67 -7.95
C ARG A 761 3.10 -9.03 -8.04
N GLN A 762 2.90 -9.90 -7.05
CA GLN A 762 3.54 -11.24 -6.92
C GLN A 762 3.67 -12.01 -8.25
N ALA A 763 2.55 -12.24 -8.94
CA ALA A 763 2.54 -13.00 -10.20
C ALA A 763 3.31 -12.31 -11.34
N ASN A 764 3.31 -10.97 -11.37
CA ASN A 764 4.03 -10.22 -12.39
C ASN A 764 5.54 -10.14 -12.09
N MET A 765 5.94 -10.23 -10.82
CA MET A 765 7.35 -10.19 -10.39
C MET A 765 8.08 -11.53 -10.49
N ALA A 766 7.37 -12.63 -10.73
CA ALA A 766 8.00 -13.91 -10.99
C ALA A 766 8.99 -13.84 -12.18
N GLY A 767 10.18 -14.40 -12.01
CA GLY A 767 11.28 -14.41 -12.98
C GLY A 767 12.06 -13.09 -13.08
N THR A 768 11.91 -12.19 -12.12
CA THR A 768 12.66 -10.92 -12.08
C THR A 768 13.84 -10.93 -11.12
N GLY A 769 13.86 -11.89 -10.18
CA GLY A 769 14.82 -11.92 -9.08
C GLY A 769 14.49 -10.99 -7.91
N VAL A 770 13.38 -10.23 -7.96
CA VAL A 770 12.91 -9.39 -6.85
C VAL A 770 11.97 -10.19 -5.95
N GLY A 771 12.21 -10.16 -4.65
CA GLY A 771 11.41 -10.87 -3.66
C GLY A 771 10.00 -10.30 -3.46
N THR A 772 9.03 -11.17 -3.19
CA THR A 772 7.72 -10.76 -2.67
C THR A 772 7.33 -11.55 -1.44
N PHE A 773 6.67 -10.89 -0.47
CA PHE A 773 6.13 -11.56 0.72
C PHE A 773 5.18 -12.70 0.37
N ASN A 774 5.40 -13.85 1.02
CA ASN A 774 4.66 -15.08 0.82
C ASN A 774 3.55 -15.27 1.87
N ASP A 775 2.42 -14.62 1.62
CA ASP A 775 1.16 -14.75 2.37
C ASP A 775 0.60 -16.19 2.38
N ARG A 776 0.94 -17.04 1.39
CA ARG A 776 0.52 -18.45 1.38
C ARG A 776 1.13 -19.22 2.55
N MET A 777 2.42 -18.98 2.83
CA MET A 777 3.08 -19.58 3.98
C MET A 777 2.47 -19.03 5.27
N ARG A 778 2.38 -17.70 5.39
CA ARG A 778 1.84 -17.02 6.56
C ARG A 778 0.50 -17.61 6.98
N ASP A 779 -0.48 -17.64 6.07
CA ASP A 779 -1.84 -18.06 6.39
C ASP A 779 -1.95 -19.57 6.59
N SER A 780 -1.24 -20.36 5.79
CA SER A 780 -1.30 -21.83 5.92
C SER A 780 -0.68 -22.33 7.22
N VAL A 781 0.33 -21.62 7.74
CA VAL A 781 0.96 -21.92 9.04
C VAL A 781 0.15 -21.33 10.19
N ARG A 782 -0.20 -20.03 10.16
CA ARG A 782 -0.92 -19.37 11.26
C ARG A 782 -2.36 -19.85 11.41
N GLY A 783 -3.08 -20.00 10.30
CA GLY A 783 -4.52 -20.22 10.25
C GLY A 783 -5.32 -18.92 10.14
N GLY A 784 -6.40 -18.95 9.36
CA GLY A 784 -7.17 -17.75 8.99
C GLY A 784 -6.39 -16.85 8.01
N ASN A 785 -6.68 -15.56 8.06
CA ASN A 785 -5.96 -14.50 7.35
C ASN A 785 -6.15 -13.16 8.10
N PRO A 786 -5.42 -12.08 7.75
CA PRO A 786 -5.55 -10.77 8.41
C PRO A 786 -6.98 -10.19 8.48
N PHE A 787 -7.88 -10.61 7.60
CA PHE A 787 -9.23 -10.06 7.46
C PHE A 787 -10.33 -11.01 7.98
N GLY A 788 -9.99 -12.22 8.44
CA GLY A 788 -10.98 -13.21 8.86
C GLY A 788 -10.38 -14.47 9.46
N GLY A 789 -11.20 -15.24 10.18
CA GLY A 789 -10.72 -16.47 10.84
C GLY A 789 -9.80 -16.18 12.03
N PHE A 790 -10.14 -15.19 12.86
CA PHE A 790 -9.32 -14.76 14.01
C PHE A 790 -8.94 -15.92 14.94
N GLU A 791 -9.88 -16.80 15.27
CA GLU A 791 -9.64 -18.02 16.08
C GLU A 791 -9.34 -19.27 15.22
N GLU A 792 -9.30 -19.17 13.89
CA GLU A 792 -9.08 -20.33 13.02
C GLU A 792 -7.63 -20.81 13.08
N GLN A 793 -7.43 -22.10 13.32
CA GLN A 793 -6.11 -22.72 13.38
C GLN A 793 -5.58 -23.04 11.98
N GLY A 794 -4.25 -23.06 11.85
CA GLY A 794 -3.50 -23.50 10.68
C GLY A 794 -2.59 -24.67 11.02
N PHE A 795 -1.67 -24.98 10.12
CA PHE A 795 -0.73 -26.10 10.29
C PHE A 795 0.20 -25.91 11.51
N GLY A 796 0.62 -24.67 11.79
CA GLY A 796 1.49 -24.29 12.90
C GLY A 796 0.78 -24.10 14.25
N THR A 797 -0.55 -24.06 14.25
CA THR A 797 -1.33 -23.70 15.45
C THR A 797 -2.30 -24.79 15.91
N GLY A 798 -2.21 -26.00 15.34
CA GLY A 798 -2.86 -27.21 15.87
C GLY A 798 -4.16 -27.61 15.19
N LEU A 799 -4.48 -27.11 13.99
CA LEU A 799 -5.69 -27.51 13.26
C LEU A 799 -5.81 -29.04 13.19
N PHE A 800 -6.98 -29.60 13.54
CA PHE A 800 -7.27 -31.04 13.65
C PHE A 800 -6.43 -31.85 14.67
N THR A 801 -5.14 -31.58 14.82
CA THR A 801 -4.22 -32.34 15.69
C THR A 801 -4.27 -31.93 17.16
N ASP A 802 -4.72 -30.70 17.44
CA ASP A 802 -5.03 -30.16 18.76
C ASP A 802 -6.12 -29.08 18.61
N SER A 803 -7.31 -29.51 18.18
CA SER A 803 -8.40 -28.61 17.79
C SER A 803 -8.87 -27.73 18.94
N ASN A 804 -9.07 -26.43 18.66
CA ASN A 804 -9.67 -25.47 19.57
C ASN A 804 -11.22 -25.43 19.48
N GLY A 805 -11.81 -26.22 18.57
CA GLY A 805 -13.27 -26.29 18.36
C GLY A 805 -13.88 -25.07 17.66
N LYS A 806 -13.08 -24.18 17.07
CA LYS A 806 -13.52 -22.96 16.34
C LYS A 806 -13.44 -23.07 14.82
N PHE A 807 -13.13 -24.26 14.30
CA PHE A 807 -13.13 -24.51 12.86
C PHE A 807 -14.56 -24.38 12.29
N GLY A 808 -14.74 -23.50 11.30
CA GLY A 808 -16.05 -23.19 10.72
C GLY A 808 -16.43 -24.03 9.49
N GLY A 809 -15.54 -24.87 8.98
CA GLY A 809 -15.77 -25.68 7.78
C GLY A 809 -16.32 -27.09 8.05
N ASP A 810 -16.57 -27.83 6.97
CA ASP A 810 -17.22 -29.15 7.04
C ASP A 810 -16.28 -30.31 7.40
N ASP A 811 -14.98 -30.20 7.05
CA ASP A 811 -13.97 -31.25 7.28
C ASP A 811 -12.62 -30.65 7.70
N GLU A 812 -12.38 -30.63 9.02
CA GLU A 812 -11.18 -30.08 9.64
C GLU A 812 -9.92 -30.86 9.22
N ARG A 813 -10.02 -32.19 9.09
CA ARG A 813 -8.90 -33.02 8.65
C ARG A 813 -8.53 -32.72 7.22
N ALA A 814 -9.50 -32.71 6.31
CA ALA A 814 -9.24 -32.40 4.90
C ALA A 814 -8.65 -31.00 4.72
N THR A 815 -9.10 -30.04 5.54
CA THR A 815 -8.55 -28.68 5.55
C THR A 815 -7.10 -28.66 6.01
N LEU A 816 -6.77 -29.32 7.13
CA LEU A 816 -5.37 -29.49 7.57
C LEU A 816 -4.50 -30.09 6.48
N LEU A 817 -4.96 -31.16 5.81
CA LEU A 817 -4.19 -31.81 4.76
C LEU A 817 -3.98 -30.90 3.54
N THR A 818 -4.98 -30.10 3.19
CA THR A 818 -4.88 -29.10 2.12
C THR A 818 -3.92 -27.96 2.50
N LEU A 819 -3.93 -27.51 3.75
CA LEU A 819 -2.95 -26.54 4.24
C LEU A 819 -1.54 -27.13 4.22
N ALA A 820 -1.37 -28.40 4.59
CA ALA A 820 -0.08 -29.07 4.51
C ALA A 820 0.45 -29.14 3.07
N ASP A 821 -0.41 -29.34 2.07
CA ASP A 821 0.00 -29.27 0.66
C ASP A 821 0.54 -27.88 0.28
N LYS A 822 -0.12 -26.82 0.74
CA LYS A 822 0.35 -25.43 0.53
C LYS A 822 1.69 -25.19 1.23
N VAL A 823 1.83 -25.62 2.48
CA VAL A 823 3.09 -25.51 3.24
C VAL A 823 4.22 -26.26 2.53
N ARG A 824 3.98 -27.42 1.89
CA ARG A 824 5.00 -28.12 1.10
C ARG A 824 5.46 -27.29 -0.11
N VAL A 825 4.53 -26.67 -0.83
CA VAL A 825 4.88 -25.78 -1.96
C VAL A 825 5.70 -24.58 -1.47
N THR A 826 5.35 -23.98 -0.33
CA THR A 826 6.09 -22.84 0.22
C THR A 826 7.47 -23.24 0.74
N LEU A 827 7.61 -24.42 1.36
CA LEU A 827 8.91 -24.99 1.76
C LEU A 827 9.84 -25.23 0.55
N ALA A 828 9.28 -25.49 -0.63
CA ALA A 828 10.00 -25.65 -1.89
C ALA A 828 10.18 -24.32 -2.66
N GLY A 829 10.27 -23.18 -1.96
CA GLY A 829 10.56 -21.87 -2.56
C GLY A 829 9.35 -21.21 -3.23
N ASN A 830 8.15 -21.71 -2.94
CA ASN A 830 6.87 -21.24 -3.50
C ASN A 830 6.82 -21.26 -5.04
N LEU A 831 7.56 -22.18 -5.64
CA LEU A 831 7.75 -22.28 -7.09
C LEU A 831 6.47 -22.67 -7.81
N ALA A 832 6.15 -21.95 -8.89
CA ALA A 832 4.98 -22.22 -9.72
C ALA A 832 5.01 -23.64 -10.31
N ASP A 833 6.17 -24.11 -10.76
CA ASP A 833 6.33 -25.38 -11.48
C ASP A 833 6.74 -26.56 -10.57
N TYR A 834 6.82 -26.38 -9.26
CA TYR A 834 7.15 -27.49 -8.36
C TYR A 834 5.98 -28.49 -8.33
N VAL A 835 6.25 -29.77 -8.60
CA VAL A 835 5.22 -30.82 -8.67
C VAL A 835 5.11 -31.51 -7.32
N LEU A 836 3.89 -31.60 -6.79
CA LEU A 836 3.58 -32.21 -5.51
C LEU A 836 2.46 -33.24 -5.66
N GLU A 837 2.63 -34.44 -5.09
CA GLU A 837 1.49 -35.31 -4.80
C GLU A 837 0.68 -34.71 -3.65
N THR A 838 -0.52 -34.25 -3.97
CA THR A 838 -1.43 -33.59 -3.01
C THR A 838 -2.14 -34.59 -2.11
N SER A 839 -2.79 -34.08 -1.07
CA SER A 839 -3.58 -34.82 -0.08
C SER A 839 -4.72 -35.68 -0.65
N ASN A 840 -5.15 -35.44 -1.88
CA ASN A 840 -6.16 -36.28 -2.56
C ASN A 840 -5.53 -37.38 -3.46
N GLY A 841 -4.20 -37.45 -3.54
CA GLY A 841 -3.45 -38.39 -4.38
C GLY A 841 -3.27 -37.96 -5.84
N THR A 842 -3.53 -36.69 -6.17
CA THR A 842 -3.24 -36.12 -7.49
C THR A 842 -1.92 -35.35 -7.50
N GLU A 843 -1.17 -35.46 -8.58
CA GLU A 843 -0.02 -34.59 -8.84
C GLU A 843 -0.50 -33.25 -9.37
N LEU A 844 -0.15 -32.16 -8.67
CA LEU A 844 -0.38 -30.79 -9.11
C LEU A 844 0.94 -30.01 -9.04
N THR A 845 1.10 -29.06 -9.93
CA THR A 845 2.12 -28.01 -9.80
C THR A 845 1.73 -27.03 -8.70
N GLY A 846 2.70 -26.27 -8.17
CA GLY A 846 2.45 -25.18 -7.23
C GLY A 846 1.45 -24.16 -7.78
N ALA A 847 1.46 -23.91 -9.09
CA ALA A 847 0.54 -23.01 -9.76
C ALA A 847 -0.90 -23.54 -9.87
N GLU A 848 -1.06 -24.86 -9.98
CA GLU A 848 -2.38 -25.53 -10.02
C GLU A 848 -3.01 -25.69 -8.63
N LEU A 849 -2.21 -25.68 -7.56
CA LEU A 849 -2.71 -25.67 -6.19
C LEU A 849 -3.24 -24.28 -5.83
N ILE A 850 -4.51 -24.18 -5.45
CA ILE A 850 -5.18 -22.88 -5.26
C ILE A 850 -5.19 -22.39 -3.80
N TYR A 851 -4.80 -21.13 -3.62
CA TYR A 851 -4.93 -20.35 -2.40
C TYR A 851 -5.84 -19.14 -2.68
N ASN A 852 -7.02 -19.09 -2.05
CA ASN A 852 -7.97 -17.97 -2.16
C ASN A 852 -8.27 -17.52 -3.61
N GLY A 853 -8.41 -18.47 -4.53
CA GLY A 853 -8.65 -18.21 -5.96
C GLY A 853 -7.41 -17.87 -6.79
N GLN A 854 -6.24 -17.81 -6.16
CA GLN A 854 -4.94 -17.55 -6.79
C GLN A 854 -4.04 -18.81 -6.75
N PRO A 855 -3.02 -18.89 -7.60
CA PRO A 855 -1.95 -19.87 -7.48
C PRO A 855 -1.28 -19.83 -6.09
N THR A 856 -1.02 -21.00 -5.50
CA THR A 856 -0.23 -21.12 -4.27
C THR A 856 1.23 -20.80 -4.59
N GLY A 857 1.83 -21.59 -5.47
CA GLY A 857 3.15 -21.31 -6.03
C GLY A 857 3.06 -20.33 -7.18
N TYR A 858 3.89 -19.29 -7.17
CA TYR A 858 3.94 -18.26 -8.21
C TYR A 858 5.36 -17.88 -8.63
N THR A 859 6.38 -18.20 -7.83
CA THR A 859 7.76 -17.76 -8.10
C THR A 859 8.38 -18.58 -9.24
N ALA A 860 9.33 -17.96 -9.95
CA ALA A 860 10.15 -18.65 -10.93
C ALA A 860 11.49 -19.11 -10.33
N ASP A 861 11.92 -18.49 -9.23
CA ASP A 861 13.15 -18.77 -8.52
C ASP A 861 12.93 -18.68 -6.99
N PRO A 862 13.56 -19.53 -6.16
CA PRO A 862 13.41 -19.48 -4.71
C PRO A 862 13.74 -18.12 -4.09
N GLN A 863 14.70 -17.34 -4.63
CA GLN A 863 15.00 -16.01 -4.07
C GLN A 863 13.77 -15.10 -4.05
N GLU A 864 12.82 -15.29 -4.97
CA GLU A 864 11.64 -14.44 -5.09
C GLU A 864 10.60 -14.65 -3.97
N SER A 865 10.78 -15.66 -3.11
CA SER A 865 9.86 -15.98 -2.01
C SER A 865 10.40 -15.47 -0.66
N ILE A 866 9.81 -14.39 -0.14
CA ILE A 866 10.07 -13.92 1.23
C ILE A 866 9.10 -14.65 2.18
N ASN A 867 9.61 -15.67 2.85
CA ASN A 867 8.86 -16.57 3.71
C ASN A 867 8.73 -16.02 5.13
N TYR A 868 7.50 -15.90 5.63
CA TYR A 868 7.22 -15.32 6.94
C TYR A 868 5.93 -15.86 7.55
N VAL A 869 5.81 -15.73 8.88
CA VAL A 869 4.60 -16.05 9.66
C VAL A 869 4.23 -14.95 10.66
N ALA A 870 5.02 -13.90 10.76
CA ALA A 870 4.71 -12.66 11.45
C ALA A 870 5.62 -11.56 10.90
N ALA A 871 5.12 -10.33 10.98
CA ALA A 871 5.81 -9.09 10.67
C ALA A 871 5.35 -8.04 11.70
N HIS A 872 5.72 -6.78 11.49
CA HIS A 872 5.30 -5.67 12.34
C HIS A 872 3.77 -5.47 12.34
N ASP A 873 3.11 -5.70 11.20
CA ASP A 873 1.67 -5.64 11.00
C ASP A 873 0.96 -6.94 11.43
N ASN A 874 -0.32 -6.82 11.81
CA ASN A 874 -1.12 -7.91 12.41
C ASN A 874 -0.57 -8.37 13.77
N GLU A 875 -1.15 -9.43 14.33
CA GLU A 875 -0.69 -9.94 15.63
C GLU A 875 0.68 -10.61 15.51
N THR A 876 1.51 -10.43 16.54
CA THR A 876 2.76 -11.19 16.69
C THR A 876 2.50 -12.70 16.60
N LEU A 877 3.53 -13.49 16.27
CA LEU A 877 3.37 -14.95 16.23
C LEU A 877 2.92 -15.52 17.59
N PHE A 878 3.47 -14.98 18.69
CA PHE A 878 3.12 -15.45 20.02
C PHE A 878 1.66 -15.12 20.36
N ASP A 879 1.21 -13.88 20.11
CA ASP A 879 -0.18 -13.48 20.34
C ASP A 879 -1.15 -14.30 19.48
N GLY A 880 -0.82 -14.52 18.21
CA GLY A 880 -1.62 -15.36 17.31
C GLY A 880 -1.74 -16.80 17.80
N ILE A 881 -0.66 -17.40 18.32
CA ILE A 881 -0.70 -18.72 18.96
C ILE A 881 -1.58 -18.68 20.21
N GLN A 882 -1.50 -17.61 21.01
CA GLN A 882 -2.28 -17.50 22.22
C GLN A 882 -3.79 -17.49 21.95
N ILE A 883 -4.19 -16.75 20.90
CA ILE A 883 -5.57 -16.67 20.39
C ILE A 883 -6.05 -18.02 19.85
N LYS A 884 -5.22 -18.73 19.08
CA LYS A 884 -5.64 -19.87 18.26
C LYS A 884 -5.44 -21.23 18.93
N ALA A 885 -4.48 -21.38 19.84
CA ALA A 885 -4.22 -22.66 20.48
C ALA A 885 -5.42 -23.11 21.33
N ASN A 886 -5.62 -24.42 21.41
CA ASN A 886 -6.65 -25.01 22.26
C ASN A 886 -6.51 -24.51 23.71
N SER A 887 -7.64 -24.17 24.33
CA SER A 887 -7.73 -23.69 25.72
C SER A 887 -7.02 -24.57 26.75
N THR A 888 -6.80 -25.86 26.48
CA THR A 888 -6.08 -26.78 27.38
C THR A 888 -4.59 -26.91 27.07
N THR A 889 -4.09 -26.30 25.98
CA THR A 889 -2.67 -26.34 25.60
C THR A 889 -1.83 -25.55 26.60
N SER A 890 -0.82 -26.20 27.18
CA SER A 890 0.06 -25.60 28.17
C SER A 890 0.93 -24.48 27.58
N LEU A 891 1.44 -23.58 28.41
CA LEU A 891 2.41 -22.57 27.98
C LEU A 891 3.65 -23.19 27.33
N ALA A 892 4.22 -24.23 27.93
CA ALA A 892 5.39 -24.92 27.36
C ALA A 892 5.11 -25.45 25.94
N ASP A 893 3.90 -25.96 25.70
CA ASP A 893 3.47 -26.40 24.38
C ASP A 893 3.23 -25.24 23.41
N ARG A 894 2.73 -24.09 23.89
CA ARG A 894 2.57 -22.86 23.07
C ARG A 894 3.93 -22.31 22.64
N VAL A 895 4.93 -22.34 23.52
CA VAL A 895 6.32 -22.00 23.20
C VAL A 895 6.92 -22.97 22.18
N ARG A 896 6.59 -24.26 22.26
CA ARG A 896 6.97 -25.22 21.22
C ARG A 896 6.28 -24.95 19.87
N LEU A 897 5.00 -24.57 19.88
CA LEU A 897 4.30 -24.17 18.65
C LEU A 897 4.96 -22.94 17.99
N GLN A 898 5.46 -21.99 18.78
CA GLN A 898 6.26 -20.86 18.28
C GLN A 898 7.51 -21.36 17.57
N ASN A 899 8.33 -22.16 18.26
CA ASN A 899 9.58 -22.68 17.70
C ASN A 899 9.35 -23.57 16.48
N PHE A 900 8.28 -24.37 16.50
CA PHE A 900 7.84 -25.19 15.38
C PHE A 900 7.47 -24.33 14.16
N SER A 901 6.64 -23.30 14.36
CA SER A 901 6.24 -22.38 13.29
C SER A 901 7.44 -21.62 12.73
N ASN A 902 8.39 -21.21 13.58
CA ASN A 902 9.66 -20.61 13.17
C ASN A 902 10.49 -21.56 12.30
N SER A 903 10.54 -22.86 12.63
CA SER A 903 11.32 -23.83 11.87
C SER A 903 10.81 -24.02 10.43
N LEU A 904 9.50 -23.87 10.19
CA LEU A 904 8.92 -23.93 8.84
C LEU A 904 9.41 -22.78 7.96
N VAL A 905 9.61 -21.59 8.55
CA VAL A 905 10.17 -20.42 7.86
C VAL A 905 11.68 -20.60 7.66
N MET A 906 12.41 -20.95 8.72
CA MET A 906 13.87 -21.02 8.71
C MET A 906 14.43 -22.11 7.78
N LEU A 907 13.72 -23.23 7.63
CA LEU A 907 14.18 -24.38 6.86
C LEU A 907 13.54 -24.46 5.45
N ALA A 908 12.74 -23.47 5.07
CA ALA A 908 12.22 -23.35 3.70
C ALA A 908 13.31 -22.90 2.72
N GLN A 909 13.20 -23.33 1.46
CA GLN A 909 13.89 -22.66 0.35
C GLN A 909 13.34 -21.24 0.15
N GLY A 910 14.15 -20.36 -0.42
CA GLY A 910 13.88 -18.92 -0.48
C GLY A 910 14.36 -18.19 0.77
N VAL A 911 13.89 -16.97 0.99
CA VAL A 911 14.43 -16.04 2.00
C VAL A 911 13.56 -16.02 3.26
N PRO A 912 14.05 -16.47 4.43
CA PRO A 912 13.34 -16.37 5.70
C PRO A 912 13.28 -14.91 6.19
N PHE A 913 12.12 -14.52 6.69
CA PHE A 913 11.86 -13.21 7.27
C PHE A 913 11.24 -13.37 8.66
N ILE A 914 11.81 -12.67 9.63
CA ILE A 914 11.51 -12.82 11.05
C ILE A 914 11.23 -11.44 11.66
N HIS A 915 10.08 -11.30 12.29
CA HIS A 915 9.74 -10.10 13.05
C HIS A 915 10.58 -10.00 14.34
N ALA A 916 11.14 -8.83 14.64
CA ALA A 916 11.97 -8.67 15.83
C ALA A 916 11.23 -9.07 17.10
N GLY A 917 11.88 -9.89 17.93
CA GLY A 917 11.36 -10.43 19.17
C GLY A 917 10.56 -11.73 19.01
N GLN A 918 10.29 -12.20 17.79
CA GLN A 918 9.64 -13.50 17.53
C GLN A 918 10.42 -14.67 18.14
N GLU A 919 11.74 -14.56 18.22
CA GLU A 919 12.66 -15.52 18.84
C GLU A 919 12.63 -15.51 20.38
N ILE A 920 12.06 -14.47 20.99
CA ILE A 920 11.93 -14.29 22.45
C ILE A 920 10.46 -14.10 22.88
N LEU A 921 9.53 -14.66 22.11
CA LEU A 921 8.09 -14.68 22.43
C LEU A 921 7.45 -13.29 22.53
N ARG A 922 7.92 -12.31 21.73
CA ARG A 922 7.37 -10.96 21.74
C ARG A 922 5.85 -10.97 21.62
N SER A 923 5.22 -10.25 22.52
CA SER A 923 3.80 -9.92 22.51
C SER A 923 3.62 -8.42 22.32
N LYS A 924 2.50 -8.03 21.72
CA LYS A 924 1.97 -6.66 21.73
C LYS A 924 0.65 -6.61 22.49
N SER A 925 0.46 -7.51 23.46
CA SER A 925 -0.79 -7.74 24.17
C SER A 925 -1.98 -7.98 23.21
N MET A 926 -1.72 -8.73 22.13
CA MET A 926 -2.65 -9.01 21.02
C MET A 926 -3.09 -7.81 20.18
N ASP A 927 -2.36 -6.69 20.21
CA ASP A 927 -2.61 -5.59 19.28
C ASP A 927 -2.34 -6.04 17.84
N ARG A 928 -3.34 -5.90 16.95
CA ARG A 928 -3.22 -6.27 15.53
C ARG A 928 -2.64 -5.16 14.66
N ASP A 929 -2.61 -3.92 15.13
CA ASP A 929 -2.22 -2.77 14.32
C ASP A 929 -1.60 -1.70 15.23
N SER A 930 -0.36 -1.97 15.63
CA SER A 930 0.30 -1.25 16.72
C SER A 930 1.13 -0.04 16.27
N TYR A 931 0.86 0.49 15.06
CA TYR A 931 1.61 1.57 14.44
C TYR A 931 1.72 2.82 15.30
N ASN A 932 0.66 3.11 16.07
CA ASN A 932 0.55 4.25 16.96
C ASN A 932 0.10 3.80 18.37
N SER A 933 0.66 2.68 18.85
CA SER A 933 0.36 2.10 20.17
C SER A 933 1.48 2.34 21.20
N GLY A 934 2.42 3.25 20.91
CA GLY A 934 3.44 3.70 21.84
C GLY A 934 4.45 2.62 22.27
N ASP A 935 5.40 3.04 23.10
CA ASP A 935 6.42 2.17 23.68
C ASP A 935 5.81 1.08 24.58
N TRP A 936 4.67 1.38 25.20
CA TRP A 936 4.03 0.48 26.17
C TRP A 936 3.65 -0.85 25.53
N PHE A 937 3.09 -0.86 24.32
CA PHE A 937 2.71 -2.09 23.62
C PHE A 937 3.81 -2.66 22.71
N ASN A 938 4.79 -1.85 22.28
CA ASN A 938 5.74 -2.27 21.24
C ASN A 938 7.16 -2.58 21.71
N ALA A 939 7.68 -1.87 22.73
CA ALA A 939 9.10 -1.90 23.04
C ALA A 939 9.60 -3.27 23.49
N ILE A 940 10.78 -3.65 23.01
CA ILE A 940 11.38 -4.97 23.24
C ILE A 940 12.32 -4.92 24.45
N ASP A 941 12.22 -5.93 25.33
CA ASP A 941 13.08 -6.10 26.49
C ASP A 941 14.14 -7.19 26.28
N PHE A 942 15.32 -6.79 25.80
CA PHE A 942 16.46 -7.69 25.57
C PHE A 942 17.12 -8.22 26.86
N SER A 943 16.65 -7.85 28.05
CA SER A 943 17.04 -8.55 29.28
C SER A 943 16.36 -9.91 29.44
N LEU A 944 15.34 -10.17 28.61
CA LEU A 944 14.45 -11.33 28.68
C LEU A 944 13.62 -11.39 29.97
N ALA A 945 13.57 -10.30 30.75
CA ALA A 945 12.76 -10.26 31.97
C ALA A 945 11.26 -10.16 31.67
N THR A 946 10.90 -9.51 30.56
CA THR A 946 9.51 -9.34 30.10
C THR A 946 9.39 -9.58 28.60
N ASP A 947 8.18 -9.88 28.14
CA ASP A 947 7.82 -10.11 26.73
C ASP A 947 6.68 -9.19 26.24
N ASN A 948 6.19 -8.34 27.14
CA ASN A 948 5.07 -7.42 26.94
C ASN A 948 3.69 -8.10 26.79
N TRP A 949 3.56 -9.38 27.15
CA TRP A 949 2.27 -10.05 27.28
C TRP A 949 1.48 -9.50 28.47
N ALA A 950 0.15 -9.49 28.36
CA ALA A 950 -0.74 -9.04 29.44
C ALA A 950 -0.46 -7.58 29.88
N ALA A 951 -0.13 -6.72 28.93
CA ALA A 951 0.13 -5.29 29.16
C ALA A 951 -1.17 -4.46 29.23
N GLY A 952 -2.34 -5.07 29.38
CA GLY A 952 -3.66 -4.46 29.21
C GLY A 952 -4.29 -4.84 27.87
N LEU A 953 -5.59 -4.58 27.72
CA LEU A 953 -6.25 -4.71 26.43
C LEU A 953 -5.63 -3.72 25.43
N PRO A 954 -5.42 -4.11 24.16
CA PRO A 954 -4.79 -3.26 23.15
C PRO A 954 -5.71 -2.11 22.72
N ILE A 955 -5.17 -1.13 21.97
CA ILE A 955 -5.88 0.10 21.59
C ILE A 955 -7.26 -0.19 20.97
N ALA A 956 -8.29 0.49 21.49
CA ALA A 956 -9.70 0.24 21.15
C ALA A 956 -10.00 0.38 19.65
N ASP A 957 -9.47 1.43 19.01
CA ASP A 957 -9.70 1.79 17.59
C ASP A 957 -9.62 0.59 16.63
N LYS A 958 -8.67 -0.32 16.87
CA LYS A 958 -8.43 -1.47 16.01
C LYS A 958 -8.89 -2.79 16.62
N ASN A 959 -9.09 -2.87 17.93
CA ASN A 959 -9.16 -4.14 18.66
C ASN A 959 -10.38 -4.33 19.57
N GLU A 960 -11.20 -3.30 19.82
CA GLU A 960 -12.29 -3.36 20.81
C GLU A 960 -13.29 -4.49 20.54
N ASP A 961 -13.58 -4.78 19.27
CA ASP A 961 -14.48 -5.84 18.85
C ASP A 961 -13.99 -7.24 19.24
N LYS A 962 -12.71 -7.40 19.56
CA LYS A 962 -12.07 -8.65 20.00
C LYS A 962 -11.76 -8.70 21.48
N TRP A 963 -11.94 -7.61 22.24
CA TRP A 963 -11.63 -7.58 23.67
C TRP A 963 -12.33 -8.65 24.50
N GLY A 964 -13.56 -9.03 24.14
CA GLY A 964 -14.30 -10.12 24.81
C GLY A 964 -13.59 -11.48 24.76
N LEU A 965 -12.77 -11.70 23.74
CA LEU A 965 -11.90 -12.87 23.59
C LEU A 965 -10.52 -12.64 24.25
N MET A 966 -9.93 -11.47 24.05
CA MET A 966 -8.59 -11.13 24.52
C MET A 966 -8.52 -11.07 26.06
N GLY A 967 -9.48 -10.41 26.71
CA GLY A 967 -9.45 -10.17 28.15
C GLY A 967 -9.25 -11.44 29.00
N PRO A 968 -10.06 -12.49 28.81
CA PRO A 968 -9.87 -13.76 29.52
C PRO A 968 -8.51 -14.43 29.29
N LEU A 969 -7.90 -14.28 28.11
CA LEU A 969 -6.57 -14.83 27.81
C LEU A 969 -5.48 -14.03 28.51
N LEU A 970 -5.53 -12.70 28.43
CA LEU A 970 -4.56 -11.82 29.11
C LEU A 970 -4.61 -11.98 30.63
N ALA A 971 -5.79 -12.24 31.20
CA ALA A 971 -5.98 -12.46 32.63
C ALA A 971 -5.49 -13.83 33.14
N ASP A 972 -5.16 -14.78 32.26
CA ASP A 972 -4.79 -16.15 32.65
C ASP A 972 -3.27 -16.28 32.92
N PRO A 973 -2.84 -16.42 34.19
CA PRO A 973 -1.42 -16.57 34.52
C PRO A 973 -0.83 -17.92 34.06
N ALA A 974 -1.65 -18.92 33.70
CA ALA A 974 -1.16 -20.22 33.26
C ALA A 974 -0.53 -20.20 31.85
N ILE A 975 -0.81 -19.15 31.06
CA ILE A 975 -0.30 -18.97 29.70
C ILE A 975 0.62 -17.74 29.57
N ALA A 976 1.00 -17.13 30.70
CA ALA A 976 1.93 -16.00 30.74
C ALA A 976 3.40 -16.47 30.77
N PRO A 977 4.22 -16.11 29.75
CA PRO A 977 5.58 -16.63 29.60
C PRO A 977 6.55 -16.09 30.65
N GLN A 978 7.40 -16.99 31.14
CA GLN A 978 8.46 -16.69 32.08
C GLN A 978 9.79 -16.45 31.34
N GLN A 979 10.78 -15.91 32.04
CA GLN A 979 12.11 -15.67 31.47
C GLN A 979 12.74 -16.95 30.89
N SER A 980 12.60 -18.08 31.58
CA SER A 980 13.10 -19.37 31.11
C SER A 980 12.46 -19.83 29.79
N ASP A 981 11.20 -19.46 29.55
CA ASP A 981 10.50 -19.80 28.30
C ASP A 981 11.10 -19.02 27.12
N ARG A 982 11.46 -17.75 27.35
CA ARG A 982 12.13 -16.91 26.36
C ARG A 982 13.56 -17.33 26.10
N GLU A 983 14.30 -17.68 27.14
CA GLU A 983 15.65 -18.24 27.00
C GLU A 983 15.62 -19.54 26.19
N PHE A 984 14.63 -20.39 26.43
CA PHE A 984 14.41 -21.61 25.66
C PHE A 984 14.04 -21.32 24.19
N ALA A 985 13.11 -20.40 23.94
CA ALA A 985 12.72 -19.99 22.60
C ALA A 985 13.91 -19.46 21.79
N LEU A 986 14.72 -18.58 22.40
CA LEU A 986 15.91 -18.01 21.78
C LEU A 986 16.97 -19.06 21.48
N ALA A 987 17.20 -20.01 22.40
CA ALA A 987 18.16 -21.09 22.20
C ALA A 987 17.79 -21.95 20.98
N VAL A 988 16.53 -22.39 20.91
CA VAL A 988 16.02 -23.20 19.78
C VAL A 988 16.00 -22.41 18.47
N PHE A 989 15.69 -21.11 18.52
CA PHE A 989 15.76 -20.26 17.32
C PHE A 989 17.19 -20.14 16.77
N LYS A 990 18.20 -19.99 17.65
CA LYS A 990 19.61 -20.02 17.26
C LYS A 990 20.02 -21.36 16.65
N ASP A 991 19.47 -22.47 17.13
CA ASP A 991 19.69 -23.79 16.50
C ASP A 991 19.21 -23.78 15.04
N TRP A 992 18.05 -23.19 14.74
CA TRP A 992 17.54 -23.10 13.37
C TRP A 992 18.40 -22.24 12.44
N LEU A 993 18.91 -21.11 12.93
CA LEU A 993 19.87 -20.30 12.18
C LEU A 993 21.13 -21.12 11.87
N GLN A 994 21.68 -21.83 12.85
CA GLN A 994 22.88 -22.65 12.65
C GLN A 994 22.63 -23.81 11.68
N ILE A 995 21.48 -24.47 11.78
CA ILE A 995 21.11 -25.59 10.89
C ILE A 995 20.89 -25.11 9.45
N ARG A 996 20.20 -23.98 9.25
CA ARG A 996 20.05 -23.41 7.90
C ARG A 996 21.41 -23.11 7.27
N ASN A 997 22.34 -22.59 8.06
CA ASN A 997 23.67 -22.20 7.60
C ASN A 997 24.66 -23.38 7.51
N SER A 998 24.37 -24.53 8.11
CA SER A 998 25.27 -25.70 8.12
C SER A 998 25.36 -26.40 6.76
N SER A 999 24.38 -26.20 5.87
CA SER A 999 24.29 -26.89 4.59
C SER A 999 23.77 -25.96 3.48
N GLY A 1000 24.31 -26.12 2.27
CA GLY A 1000 23.77 -25.48 1.06
C GLY A 1000 22.40 -26.03 0.63
N LEU A 1001 22.01 -27.22 1.13
CA LEU A 1001 20.76 -27.87 0.76
C LEU A 1001 19.50 -27.14 1.25
N PHE A 1002 19.63 -26.28 2.26
CA PHE A 1002 18.53 -25.41 2.70
C PHE A 1002 18.40 -24.10 1.90
N ARG A 1003 19.36 -23.83 1.00
CA ARG A 1003 19.56 -22.54 0.33
C ARG A 1003 19.93 -22.74 -1.15
N LEU A 1004 19.14 -23.54 -1.85
CA LEU A 1004 19.40 -23.91 -3.23
C LEU A 1004 19.16 -22.70 -4.14
N PRO A 1005 20.13 -22.33 -5.00
CA PRO A 1005 20.14 -21.02 -5.66
C PRO A 1005 19.28 -20.92 -6.93
N THR A 1006 18.57 -21.99 -7.29
CA THR A 1006 17.80 -22.03 -8.53
C THR A 1006 16.60 -22.94 -8.40
N LYS A 1007 15.56 -22.68 -9.19
CA LYS A 1007 14.44 -23.59 -9.38
C LYS A 1007 14.86 -25.02 -9.75
N GLU A 1008 15.81 -25.18 -10.68
CA GLU A 1008 16.26 -26.51 -11.13
C GLU A 1008 16.92 -27.28 -9.98
N ALA A 1009 17.73 -26.59 -9.17
CA ALA A 1009 18.33 -27.18 -7.97
C ALA A 1009 17.23 -27.65 -7.00
N VAL A 1010 16.26 -26.78 -6.69
CA VAL A 1010 15.12 -27.12 -5.82
C VAL A 1010 14.35 -28.35 -6.35
N GLN A 1011 13.98 -28.37 -7.64
CA GLN A 1011 13.23 -29.48 -8.23
C GLN A 1011 14.02 -30.80 -8.25
N SER A 1012 15.36 -30.75 -8.27
CA SER A 1012 16.21 -31.94 -8.29
C SER A 1012 16.53 -32.50 -6.91
N VAL A 1013 16.60 -31.63 -5.89
CA VAL A 1013 17.04 -31.99 -4.53
C VAL A 1013 15.87 -32.14 -3.56
N VAL A 1014 14.84 -31.29 -3.67
CA VAL A 1014 13.74 -31.23 -2.71
C VAL A 1014 12.62 -32.18 -3.13
N SER A 1015 12.19 -33.02 -2.20
CA SER A 1015 11.02 -33.89 -2.36
C SER A 1015 10.26 -34.04 -1.04
N PHE A 1016 9.00 -34.50 -1.11
CA PHE A 1016 8.17 -34.76 0.07
C PHE A 1016 7.67 -36.21 0.06
N ALA A 1017 7.76 -36.89 1.19
CA ALA A 1017 7.40 -38.31 1.30
C ALA A 1017 6.04 -38.56 1.98
N ASN A 1018 5.73 -37.93 3.12
CA ASN A 1018 4.44 -38.07 3.82
C ASN A 1018 3.33 -37.31 3.07
N THR A 1019 2.92 -37.79 1.90
CA THR A 1019 1.94 -37.20 0.97
C THR A 1019 0.76 -38.13 0.70
N GLY A 1020 -0.22 -37.67 -0.08
CA GLY A 1020 -1.39 -38.46 -0.45
C GLY A 1020 -2.48 -38.58 0.64
N PRO A 1021 -3.57 -39.33 0.37
CA PRO A 1021 -4.73 -39.44 1.27
C PRO A 1021 -4.45 -40.11 2.62
N GLU A 1022 -3.47 -41.00 2.64
CA GLU A 1022 -3.07 -41.81 3.79
C GLU A 1022 -1.94 -41.18 4.61
N GLN A 1023 -1.54 -39.94 4.29
CA GLN A 1023 -0.51 -39.23 5.03
C GLN A 1023 -0.87 -39.10 6.52
N ILE A 1024 0.16 -39.11 7.37
CA ILE A 1024 0.04 -38.83 8.81
C ILE A 1024 -0.34 -37.34 8.95
N PRO A 1025 -1.54 -36.99 9.47
CA PRO A 1025 -1.94 -35.60 9.60
C PRO A 1025 -1.06 -34.83 10.58
N GLY A 1026 -0.67 -33.60 10.22
CA GLY A 1026 0.17 -32.73 11.05
C GLY A 1026 1.67 -33.02 10.98
N LEU A 1027 2.09 -33.95 10.12
CA LEU A 1027 3.47 -34.26 9.84
C LEU A 1027 3.84 -33.88 8.40
N ILE A 1028 4.90 -33.11 8.20
CA ILE A 1028 5.54 -32.94 6.89
C ILE A 1028 6.93 -33.59 6.95
N ALA A 1029 7.24 -34.42 5.95
CA ALA A 1029 8.55 -35.03 5.78
C ALA A 1029 9.20 -34.49 4.50
N MET A 1030 10.12 -33.53 4.66
CA MET A 1030 10.89 -32.92 3.58
C MET A 1030 12.22 -33.63 3.43
N HIS A 1031 12.51 -34.16 2.25
CA HIS A 1031 13.74 -34.87 1.94
C HIS A 1031 14.56 -34.06 0.94
N LEU A 1032 15.76 -33.64 1.36
CA LEU A 1032 16.76 -32.96 0.57
C LEU A 1032 17.81 -34.01 0.18
N ASN A 1033 17.97 -34.27 -1.11
CA ASN A 1033 18.85 -35.33 -1.61
C ASN A 1033 19.84 -34.79 -2.65
N ASP A 1034 21.09 -34.61 -2.24
CA ASP A 1034 22.20 -34.18 -3.10
C ASP A 1034 23.02 -35.38 -3.56
N ALA A 1035 22.42 -36.13 -4.50
CA ALA A 1035 23.03 -37.32 -5.06
C ALA A 1035 24.36 -37.05 -5.78
N THR A 1036 24.55 -35.84 -6.30
CA THR A 1036 25.72 -35.45 -7.10
C THR A 1036 26.84 -34.83 -6.27
N GLY A 1037 26.52 -34.17 -5.15
CA GLY A 1037 27.49 -33.39 -4.37
C GLY A 1037 27.71 -32.00 -4.91
N ASP A 1038 26.74 -31.47 -5.65
CA ASP A 1038 26.85 -30.17 -6.28
C ASP A 1038 26.61 -29.01 -5.29
N PHE A 1039 25.96 -29.29 -4.15
CA PHE A 1039 25.49 -28.25 -3.21
C PHE A 1039 26.05 -28.43 -1.79
N ASP A 1040 26.43 -29.65 -1.41
CA ASP A 1040 27.05 -29.91 -0.10
C ASP A 1040 28.12 -31.01 -0.17
N GLU A 1041 29.35 -30.62 0.19
CA GLU A 1041 30.52 -31.50 0.18
C GLU A 1041 30.51 -32.54 1.31
N GLU A 1042 29.84 -32.25 2.44
CA GLU A 1042 29.88 -33.07 3.65
C GLU A 1042 28.59 -33.86 3.87
N THR A 1043 27.45 -33.33 3.44
CA THR A 1043 26.12 -33.92 3.64
C THR A 1043 25.52 -34.36 2.32
N SER A 1044 25.15 -35.63 2.21
CA SER A 1044 24.54 -36.18 1.00
C SER A 1044 23.01 -36.11 1.01
N GLN A 1045 22.39 -36.27 2.18
CA GLN A 1045 20.94 -36.20 2.33
C GLN A 1045 20.55 -35.59 3.67
N ILE A 1046 19.43 -34.88 3.69
CA ILE A 1046 18.79 -34.37 4.90
C ILE A 1046 17.32 -34.76 4.86
N LEU A 1047 16.82 -35.36 5.95
CA LEU A 1047 15.39 -35.57 6.17
C LEU A 1047 14.94 -34.66 7.31
N VAL A 1048 14.01 -33.75 7.02
CA VAL A 1048 13.38 -32.87 8.01
C VAL A 1048 11.97 -33.37 8.28
N LEU A 1049 11.68 -33.66 9.54
CA LEU A 1049 10.36 -34.03 10.02
C LEU A 1049 9.76 -32.87 10.82
N PHE A 1050 8.75 -32.22 10.27
CA PHE A 1050 7.99 -31.16 10.92
C PHE A 1050 6.74 -31.78 11.56
N ASN A 1051 6.78 -32.06 12.87
CA ASN A 1051 5.63 -32.57 13.62
C ASN A 1051 4.99 -31.46 14.45
N GLY A 1052 3.90 -30.87 13.95
CA GLY A 1052 3.13 -29.86 14.68
C GLY A 1052 2.12 -30.42 15.68
N GLY A 1053 1.90 -31.74 15.65
CA GLY A 1053 0.89 -32.41 16.45
C GLY A 1053 1.26 -32.53 17.94
N ALA A 1054 0.25 -32.74 18.78
CA ALA A 1054 0.40 -32.92 20.22
C ALA A 1054 1.00 -34.28 20.64
N GLU A 1055 1.21 -35.19 19.68
CA GLU A 1055 1.71 -36.54 19.91
C GLU A 1055 2.99 -36.80 19.11
N ALA A 1056 3.87 -37.63 19.65
CA ALA A 1056 5.04 -38.12 18.92
C ALA A 1056 4.60 -38.95 17.70
N GLN A 1057 5.39 -38.89 16.62
CA GLN A 1057 5.11 -39.62 15.39
C GLN A 1057 6.29 -40.54 15.03
N GLU A 1058 5.95 -41.70 14.48
CA GLU A 1058 6.90 -42.58 13.79
C GLU A 1058 6.65 -42.47 12.28
N PHE A 1059 7.69 -42.18 11.52
CA PHE A 1059 7.64 -42.07 10.07
C PHE A 1059 8.63 -43.05 9.44
N THR A 1060 8.17 -43.86 8.50
CA THR A 1060 9.02 -44.83 7.80
C THR A 1060 9.39 -44.33 6.41
N LEU A 1061 10.69 -44.17 6.16
CA LEU A 1061 11.24 -43.93 4.84
C LEU A 1061 11.96 -45.20 4.36
N ALA A 1062 11.28 -46.00 3.54
CA ALA A 1062 11.79 -47.32 3.12
C ALA A 1062 13.15 -47.26 2.40
N SER A 1063 13.42 -46.19 1.65
CA SER A 1063 14.71 -45.96 0.97
C SER A 1063 15.86 -45.70 1.94
N ALA A 1064 15.58 -45.34 3.20
CA ALA A 1064 16.58 -45.07 4.24
C ALA A 1064 16.86 -46.27 5.16
N ALA A 1065 16.28 -47.45 4.90
CA ALA A 1065 16.38 -48.60 5.80
C ALA A 1065 17.82 -49.07 6.10
N GLU A 1066 18.72 -48.92 5.13
CA GLU A 1066 20.15 -49.29 5.24
C GLU A 1066 21.08 -48.06 5.32
N LEU A 1067 20.52 -46.86 5.40
CA LEU A 1067 21.30 -45.62 5.42
C LEU A 1067 21.56 -45.16 6.88
N PRO A 1068 22.81 -44.80 7.23
CA PRO A 1068 23.18 -44.39 8.58
C PRO A 1068 22.82 -42.92 8.86
N PHE A 1069 21.53 -42.57 8.74
CA PHE A 1069 21.06 -41.26 9.18
C PHE A 1069 21.33 -41.06 10.68
N ALA A 1070 21.59 -39.81 11.07
CA ALA A 1070 21.71 -39.39 12.46
C ALA A 1070 21.04 -38.04 12.68
N LEU A 1071 20.57 -37.78 13.90
CA LEU A 1071 20.08 -36.45 14.28
C LEU A 1071 21.17 -35.40 14.02
N HIS A 1072 20.80 -34.21 13.53
CA HIS A 1072 21.74 -33.15 13.20
C HIS A 1072 22.59 -32.78 14.44
N PRO A 1073 23.92 -32.55 14.31
CA PRO A 1073 24.80 -32.28 15.46
C PRO A 1073 24.34 -31.13 16.36
N VAL A 1074 23.86 -30.02 15.78
CA VAL A 1074 23.27 -28.90 16.54
C VAL A 1074 22.10 -29.37 17.42
N GLN A 1075 21.23 -30.25 16.90
CA GLN A 1075 20.08 -30.77 17.64
C GLN A 1075 20.46 -31.81 18.71
N GLN A 1076 21.59 -32.51 18.56
CA GLN A 1076 22.09 -33.42 19.60
C GLN A 1076 22.52 -32.65 20.87
N GLU A 1077 22.96 -31.41 20.70
CA GLU A 1077 23.41 -30.53 21.79
C GLU A 1077 22.40 -29.42 22.11
N SER A 1078 21.17 -29.50 21.57
CA SER A 1078 20.13 -28.49 21.74
C SER A 1078 19.66 -28.37 23.19
N ALA A 1079 19.20 -27.18 23.56
CA ALA A 1079 18.51 -26.95 24.82
C ALA A 1079 17.14 -27.65 24.88
N ASP A 1080 16.59 -28.10 23.74
CA ASP A 1080 15.34 -28.85 23.69
C ASP A 1080 15.52 -30.32 24.07
N ALA A 1081 15.21 -30.62 25.33
CA ALA A 1081 15.26 -31.97 25.88
C ALA A 1081 14.35 -32.99 25.17
N ALA A 1082 13.31 -32.57 24.43
CA ALA A 1082 12.47 -33.50 23.67
C ALA A 1082 13.24 -34.16 22.53
N LEU A 1083 14.25 -33.50 21.95
CA LEU A 1083 15.08 -34.06 20.89
C LEU A 1083 15.88 -35.28 21.33
N ALA A 1084 16.03 -35.54 22.63
CA ALA A 1084 16.62 -36.78 23.14
C ALA A 1084 15.82 -38.04 22.74
N ASP A 1085 14.52 -37.90 22.46
CA ASP A 1085 13.66 -38.99 21.99
C ASP A 1085 13.60 -39.07 20.44
N ALA A 1086 14.19 -38.09 19.74
CA ALA A 1086 14.30 -38.14 18.28
C ALA A 1086 15.35 -39.19 17.88
N SER A 1087 14.96 -40.15 17.05
CA SER A 1087 15.81 -41.29 16.72
C SER A 1087 15.52 -41.84 15.32
N VAL A 1088 16.46 -42.62 14.81
CA VAL A 1088 16.30 -43.37 13.56
C VAL A 1088 16.83 -44.78 13.73
N GLU A 1089 16.02 -45.78 13.39
CA GLU A 1089 16.40 -47.18 13.38
C GLU A 1089 15.80 -47.87 12.15
N ALA A 1090 16.65 -48.46 11.31
CA ALA A 1090 16.24 -49.19 10.10
C ALA A 1090 15.24 -48.43 9.20
N GLY A 1091 15.44 -47.12 9.04
CA GLY A 1091 14.58 -46.24 8.22
C GLY A 1091 13.26 -45.82 8.88
N VAL A 1092 13.04 -46.18 10.14
CA VAL A 1092 11.96 -45.66 10.98
C VAL A 1092 12.49 -44.49 11.79
N PHE A 1093 11.92 -43.32 11.59
CA PHE A 1093 12.29 -42.07 12.26
C PHE A 1093 11.23 -41.71 13.28
N THR A 1094 11.66 -41.45 14.51
CA THR A 1094 10.79 -40.98 15.59
C THR A 1094 11.00 -39.49 15.77
N VAL A 1095 9.91 -38.73 15.78
CA VAL A 1095 9.90 -37.29 16.04
C VAL A 1095 8.95 -36.99 17.22
N PRO A 1096 9.41 -36.28 18.26
CA PRO A 1096 8.56 -35.89 19.39
C PRO A 1096 7.40 -34.99 18.99
N ALA A 1097 6.42 -34.82 19.88
CA ALA A 1097 5.32 -33.86 19.70
C ALA A 1097 5.85 -32.43 19.54
N ARG A 1098 5.17 -31.62 18.71
CA ARG A 1098 5.46 -30.17 18.50
C ARG A 1098 6.94 -29.87 18.29
N THR A 1099 7.59 -30.69 17.48
CA THR A 1099 9.05 -30.68 17.30
C THR A 1099 9.38 -30.82 15.82
N THR A 1100 10.40 -30.08 15.39
CA THR A 1100 11.03 -30.29 14.10
C THR A 1100 12.34 -31.04 14.31
N ALA A 1101 12.51 -32.19 13.68
CA ALA A 1101 13.73 -33.00 13.79
C ALA A 1101 14.43 -33.09 12.42
N VAL A 1102 15.73 -32.79 12.40
CA VAL A 1102 16.58 -32.77 11.22
C VAL A 1102 17.55 -33.94 11.31
N PHE A 1103 17.44 -34.88 10.39
CA PHE A 1103 18.34 -36.02 10.28
C PHE A 1103 19.25 -35.83 9.07
N THR A 1104 20.53 -36.07 9.24
CA THR A 1104 21.54 -35.90 8.18
C THR A 1104 22.19 -37.23 7.85
N LEU A 1105 22.60 -37.38 6.60
CA LEU A 1105 23.41 -38.48 6.10
C LEU A 1105 24.72 -37.92 5.56
N ALA A 1106 25.81 -38.15 6.29
CA ALA A 1106 27.15 -37.76 5.87
C ALA A 1106 27.51 -38.41 4.52
N ARG A 1107 28.20 -37.66 3.67
CA ARG A 1107 28.76 -38.17 2.42
C ARG A 1107 29.93 -39.10 2.77
N ALA A 1108 30.01 -40.24 2.09
CA ALA A 1108 31.10 -41.19 2.33
C ALA A 1108 32.44 -40.61 1.82
N ASP A 1109 33.48 -40.63 2.66
CA ASP A 1109 34.83 -40.21 2.26
C ASP A 1109 35.34 -41.05 1.06
N ASP A 1110 35.72 -40.39 -0.03
CA ASP A 1110 36.32 -41.02 -1.23
C ASP A 1110 37.78 -41.48 -1.00
N THR A 1111 38.13 -41.92 0.22
CA THR A 1111 39.50 -42.34 0.59
C THR A 1111 39.72 -43.85 0.56
N SER A 1112 38.86 -44.63 -0.10
CA SER A 1112 39.00 -46.08 -0.22
C SER A 1112 39.42 -46.61 -1.60
N ILE A 1113 40.10 -45.79 -2.41
CA ILE A 1113 40.86 -46.29 -3.57
C ILE A 1113 42.36 -46.05 -3.33
N ILE A 1114 42.92 -46.78 -2.36
CA ILE A 1114 44.33 -47.20 -2.47
C ILE A 1114 44.30 -48.37 -3.45
N VAL A 1115 44.69 -48.10 -4.71
CA VAL A 1115 45.01 -49.15 -5.66
C VAL A 1115 46.31 -49.79 -5.17
N ASP A 1116 46.21 -51.01 -4.64
CA ASP A 1116 47.35 -51.88 -4.42
C ASP A 1116 48.07 -52.10 -5.76
N GLU A 1117 49.38 -51.90 -5.74
CA GLU A 1117 50.29 -52.22 -6.84
C GLU A 1117 50.22 -53.72 -7.17
N GLU A 1118 49.80 -54.08 -8.38
CA GLU A 1118 50.19 -55.34 -9.01
C GLU A 1118 51.16 -55.05 -10.16
N GLU A 1119 52.38 -55.58 -9.99
CA GLU A 1119 53.41 -55.72 -11.01
C GLU A 1119 52.87 -56.46 -12.24
N GLU A 1120 53.03 -55.90 -13.44
CA GLU A 1120 53.26 -56.73 -14.62
C GLU A 1120 54.14 -56.02 -15.66
N ASN A 1121 55.22 -56.72 -16.03
CA ASN A 1121 56.17 -56.40 -17.08
C ASN A 1121 55.48 -56.23 -18.44
N GLU A 1122 55.94 -55.29 -19.27
CA GLU A 1122 56.45 -55.60 -20.63
C GLU A 1122 57.07 -54.38 -21.35
N GLN A 1123 58.37 -54.53 -21.62
CA GLN A 1123 59.09 -54.25 -22.89
C GLN A 1123 58.69 -53.05 -23.78
N GLN A 1124 59.66 -52.11 -23.83
CA GLN A 1124 60.41 -51.75 -25.05
C GLN A 1124 59.67 -50.97 -26.15
N GLU A 1125 60.05 -49.69 -26.36
CA GLU A 1125 60.89 -49.29 -27.51
C GLU A 1125 61.24 -47.79 -27.47
N ASP A 1126 62.43 -47.52 -28.03
CA ASP A 1126 63.12 -46.24 -28.17
C ASP A 1126 62.32 -45.18 -28.94
N ASN A 1127 62.49 -43.91 -28.55
CA ASN A 1127 63.14 -42.87 -29.37
C ASN A 1127 63.02 -41.53 -28.64
N ASP A 1128 64.10 -40.95 -28.13
CA ASP A 1128 65.15 -40.22 -28.84
C ASP A 1128 64.85 -38.71 -28.90
N GLN A 1129 65.86 -37.96 -28.43
CA GLN A 1129 66.11 -36.51 -28.58
C GLN A 1129 65.14 -35.53 -27.89
N GLY A 1130 65.61 -34.57 -27.10
CA GLY A 1130 66.97 -34.13 -26.85
C GLY A 1130 66.93 -32.79 -26.11
N SER A 1131 67.99 -32.57 -25.33
CA SER A 1131 68.64 -31.29 -24.99
C SER A 1131 67.78 -30.02 -24.93
N GLY A 1132 67.81 -29.20 -23.90
CA GLY A 1132 68.87 -28.93 -22.93
C GLY A 1132 68.46 -27.66 -22.18
N ASN A 1133 68.70 -27.58 -20.88
CA ASN A 1133 69.97 -27.19 -20.26
C ASN A 1133 69.96 -25.70 -19.88
N GLY A 1134 70.39 -25.42 -18.64
CA GLY A 1134 70.69 -24.07 -18.15
C GLY A 1134 69.73 -23.59 -17.05
N SER A 1135 69.76 -24.10 -15.82
CA SER A 1135 70.84 -24.07 -14.81
C SER A 1135 70.94 -22.75 -14.02
N ARG A 1136 71.07 -22.96 -12.70
CA ARG A 1136 71.73 -22.11 -11.67
C ARG A 1136 70.93 -20.92 -11.15
N GLY A 1137 70.88 -20.67 -9.85
CA GLY A 1137 71.52 -21.25 -8.66
C GLY A 1137 70.86 -20.56 -7.46
N GLY A 1138 70.69 -21.22 -6.31
CA GLY A 1138 71.72 -21.31 -5.27
C GLY A 1138 71.86 -19.94 -4.56
N ALA A 1139 71.85 -19.80 -3.24
CA ALA A 1139 72.08 -20.74 -2.16
C ALA A 1139 71.79 -19.99 -0.83
N THR A 1140 71.18 -20.64 0.16
CA THR A 1140 71.77 -21.03 1.47
C THR A 1140 71.71 -20.03 2.63
N GLY A 1141 71.28 -20.57 3.78
CA GLY A 1141 71.67 -20.11 5.13
C GLY A 1141 70.56 -20.24 6.19
N PHE A 1142 70.17 -21.45 6.61
CA PHE A 1142 70.52 -22.08 7.91
C PHE A 1142 70.23 -21.23 9.18
N ALA A 1143 69.24 -21.61 10.00
CA ALA A 1143 69.42 -22.51 11.16
C ALA A 1143 68.17 -22.64 12.08
N LEU A 1144 67.80 -23.91 12.32
CA LEU A 1144 67.25 -24.57 13.53
C LEU A 1144 65.94 -24.09 14.24
N LEU A 1145 64.90 -24.94 14.11
CA LEU A 1145 64.15 -25.69 15.16
C LEU A 1145 64.06 -25.08 16.58
N ALA A 1146 62.91 -25.00 17.27
CA ALA A 1146 61.71 -25.85 17.22
C ALA A 1146 60.51 -25.23 17.99
N LEU A 1147 59.33 -25.76 17.66
CA LEU A 1147 58.10 -25.95 18.47
C LEU A 1147 57.03 -24.84 18.47
N LEU A 1148 55.83 -25.30 18.07
CA LEU A 1148 54.47 -24.74 18.25
C LEU A 1148 54.02 -23.61 17.30
N ALA A 1149 53.43 -24.00 16.17
CA ALA A 1149 52.17 -23.46 15.60
C ALA A 1149 52.04 -23.93 14.15
N ALA A 1150 51.48 -25.12 13.95
CA ALA A 1150 51.11 -25.64 12.64
C ALA A 1150 49.59 -25.83 12.61
N ALA A 1151 48.87 -24.73 12.37
CA ALA A 1151 47.49 -24.70 11.91
C ALA A 1151 47.19 -23.24 11.56
N LEU A 1152 47.40 -22.88 10.28
CA LEU A 1152 46.90 -21.70 9.54
C LEU A 1152 47.95 -21.36 8.47
N LEU A 1153 47.47 -21.13 7.25
CA LEU A 1153 48.23 -20.84 6.01
C LEU A 1153 48.63 -22.05 5.16
N ARG A 1154 47.61 -22.82 4.74
CA ARG A 1154 47.55 -23.38 3.39
C ARG A 1154 46.09 -23.48 2.93
N ARG A 1155 45.57 -22.39 2.39
CA ARG A 1155 44.54 -22.34 1.33
C ARG A 1155 44.41 -20.88 0.88
N ARG A 1156 45.16 -20.55 -0.18
CA ARG A 1156 44.91 -19.43 -1.10
C ARG A 1156 45.11 -20.03 -2.49
N ARG A 1157 44.14 -19.80 -3.38
CA ARG A 1157 43.74 -20.56 -4.58
C ARG A 1157 42.76 -21.69 -4.20
N VAL A 1158 41.48 -21.65 -4.57
CA VAL A 1158 40.70 -20.80 -5.48
C VAL A 1158 39.84 -19.84 -4.68
#